data_AF-T2M6B9-F1
#
_entry.id   AF-T2M6B9-F1
#
_cell.length_a   1.000
_cell.length_b   1.000
_cell.length_c   1.000
_cell.angle_alpha   90.00
_cell.angle_beta   90.00
_cell.angle_gamma   90.00
#
_symmetry.space_group_name_H-M   'P 1'
#
loop_
_entity.id
_entity.type
_entity.pdbx_description
1 polymer ?
#
loop_
_entity_poly.entity_id
_entity_poly.type
_entity_poly.pdbx_seq_one_letter_code
_entity_poly.pdbx_strand_id
1 'polypeptide(L)'
;KTLKLLDELGDELEKRGYHLSRIALCTRLMPNRSKLNLGKVEIFLVFHFVGFDVSHTIEANVVDQLEEGLKCKTPFVNQPTFFGKKINTRSSKSTLVPGQKPLRKTKMFLPNKLAQYPIPSYIKDCVLNSSGNLEKLIPEISQPLHISNYRKKFSSLLYIEEIHKDEEMKEFDLEMVILRPAGEYLSLNVPGLAEGRPSLLLGDRVIVFFHSKGQQSPSYEGYIHQSMDFKILFIIQVRAEDVLLKFSEEFHNMYCNDDLDVEFYFNRTPLRRFHQAIEFAIHLGEEDKRQIDAVQRIVAGCGRPLPYILFGPPGTGKSVTVVESVLQIFTKIKHSRILVCAPSNSAADLIVERLHNSGVLNKSDMVRLCAFQRSMLNLPECIVQYYVNDSDNISYAIRLRIIVTTCSMAGFLYSFNLKSGHFTHIFVDEAGQATEPECLVPVGFAAGCDESQIVLAGDPFQLGAVLRSDVANEYGLGISYLERLTFLKLYERNEKDYFDVGGYNPLVITKLVNNYRSHASLLRLSSNIFYNRELIPCADERKVNKFVGAFFLPNKEVPFVFHGVRGEDFREGNSPSYFNPAEAVQVLKYVQIIMGEQCLQQDDIGIITPYKKQVEKIRVLLDQFDLNDIKVGSVEEFQGQERECIIISTVRSKEDLVDFDIRHNIGFLSNPKRFNVAITRSQSLLIIVGNPIVLCYDAHWCAMLQYAVINSCYCGVDLPSLQNSLIQENFKQAALLLGIESKRPLSSNLSNEVTVSSSNISNENEVLSSDSYKPNVSFGCSIEPILKKPIYVEPKFEKLNDSINSEIQESGIQLHEFSPGKRSNALLQSIKKKSC
;
A
#
# COMPACT_ATOMS: atom_id res chain seq x y z
N LYS A 1 19.92 -29.94 26.80
CA LYS A 1 21.18 -29.28 27.25
C LYS A 1 21.00 -28.71 28.65
N THR A 2 20.16 -27.69 28.86
CA THR A 2 19.93 -27.06 30.19
C THR A 2 19.63 -28.06 31.31
N LEU A 3 18.70 -29.01 31.13
CA LEU A 3 18.42 -30.04 32.13
C LEU A 3 19.68 -30.83 32.55
N LYS A 4 20.46 -31.29 31.58
CA LYS A 4 21.71 -32.02 31.82
C LYS A 4 22.77 -31.21 32.59
N LEU A 5 22.82 -29.89 32.39
CA LEU A 5 23.68 -28.97 33.15
C LEU A 5 23.16 -28.73 34.58
N LEU A 6 21.84 -28.80 34.79
CA LEU A 6 21.24 -28.73 36.13
C LEU A 6 21.46 -30.02 36.91
N ASP A 7 21.42 -31.18 36.24
CA ASP A 7 21.79 -32.48 36.82
C ASP A 7 23.28 -32.47 37.25
N GLU A 8 24.18 -32.07 36.33
CA GLU A 8 25.64 -31.94 36.59
C GLU A 8 25.95 -30.93 37.73
N LEU A 9 25.17 -29.85 37.84
CA LEU A 9 25.29 -28.88 38.93
C LEU A 9 24.78 -29.45 40.27
N GLY A 10 23.68 -30.23 40.25
CA GLY A 10 23.16 -30.92 41.43
C GLY A 10 24.19 -31.89 42.02
N ASP A 11 24.75 -32.75 41.16
CA ASP A 11 25.82 -33.71 41.51
C ASP A 11 27.05 -33.03 42.14
N GLU A 12 27.38 -31.79 41.76
CA GLU A 12 28.53 -31.07 42.30
C GLU A 12 28.20 -30.28 43.58
N LEU A 13 26.96 -29.83 43.75
CA LEU A 13 26.48 -29.21 44.99
C LEU A 13 26.38 -30.24 46.14
N GLU A 14 25.88 -31.45 45.86
CA GLU A 14 25.83 -32.53 46.85
C GLU A 14 27.24 -32.96 47.31
N LYS A 15 28.20 -33.08 46.38
CA LYS A 15 29.61 -33.34 46.71
C LYS A 15 30.24 -32.28 47.61
N ARG A 16 29.66 -31.07 47.66
CA ARG A 16 30.10 -29.95 48.50
C ARG A 16 29.24 -29.78 49.77
N GLY A 17 28.31 -30.71 50.04
CA GLY A 17 27.46 -30.71 51.24
C GLY A 17 26.20 -29.84 51.17
N TYR A 18 25.81 -29.37 49.98
CA TYR A 18 24.60 -28.56 49.80
C TYR A 18 23.45 -29.40 49.24
N HIS A 19 22.43 -29.65 50.06
CA HIS A 19 21.23 -30.38 49.64
C HIS A 19 20.24 -29.47 48.92
N LEU A 20 20.15 -29.65 47.60
CA LEU A 20 19.24 -28.93 46.72
C LEU A 20 17.86 -29.62 46.70
N SER A 21 16.88 -29.02 47.36
CA SER A 21 15.54 -29.60 47.52
C SER A 21 14.68 -29.49 46.26
N ARG A 22 14.84 -28.40 45.48
CA ARG A 22 14.03 -28.11 44.30
C ARG A 22 14.70 -27.07 43.40
N ILE A 23 14.51 -27.20 42.10
CA ILE A 23 14.83 -26.14 41.13
C ILE A 23 13.52 -25.64 40.54
N ALA A 24 13.24 -24.34 40.71
CA ALA A 24 12.11 -23.68 40.06
C ALA A 24 12.61 -22.92 38.83
N LEU A 25 12.30 -23.44 37.65
CA LEU A 25 12.56 -22.79 36.37
C LEU A 25 11.39 -21.85 36.04
N CYS A 26 11.42 -20.65 36.62
CA CYS A 26 10.48 -19.56 36.34
C CYS A 26 10.79 -18.91 34.99
N THR A 27 10.65 -19.71 33.93
CA THR A 27 10.69 -19.20 32.57
C THR A 27 9.46 -18.34 32.30
N ARG A 28 9.68 -17.05 31.99
CA ARG A 28 8.73 -16.24 31.23
C ARG A 28 8.78 -16.68 29.75
N LEU A 29 8.62 -17.99 29.50
CA LEU A 29 8.57 -18.58 28.17
C LEU A 29 7.23 -18.22 27.53
N MET A 30 7.23 -17.04 26.90
CA MET A 30 6.20 -16.59 25.96
C MET A 30 5.88 -17.72 24.97
N PRO A 31 4.64 -18.23 24.94
CA PRO A 31 4.24 -19.28 24.02
C PRO A 31 4.03 -18.68 22.62
N ASN A 32 5.09 -18.46 21.85
CA ASN A 32 4.98 -17.93 20.48
C ASN A 32 5.59 -18.86 19.42
N ARG A 33 4.82 -19.10 18.36
CA ARG A 33 5.12 -20.04 17.26
C ARG A 33 5.82 -19.39 16.06
N SER A 34 6.29 -18.15 16.16
CA SER A 34 6.96 -17.41 15.08
C SER A 34 8.48 -17.51 15.16
N LYS A 35 9.13 -17.93 14.06
CA LYS A 35 10.60 -18.01 13.93
C LYS A 35 11.30 -16.63 13.75
N LEU A 36 10.67 -15.54 14.19
CA LEU A 36 10.99 -14.18 13.72
C LEU A 36 11.44 -13.19 14.80
N ASN A 37 11.45 -13.56 16.08
CA ASN A 37 11.82 -12.64 17.16
C ASN A 37 13.33 -12.69 17.48
N LEU A 38 13.99 -11.53 17.43
CA LEU A 38 15.29 -11.25 18.05
C LEU A 38 15.08 -10.58 19.43
N GLY A 39 16.13 -10.51 20.25
CA GLY A 39 16.17 -9.68 21.46
C GLY A 39 16.60 -10.38 22.75
N LYS A 40 16.39 -9.68 23.87
CA LYS A 40 16.79 -10.08 25.23
C LYS A 40 15.73 -11.00 25.86
N VAL A 41 16.15 -12.21 26.24
CA VAL A 41 15.36 -13.16 27.05
C VAL A 41 15.92 -13.18 28.46
N GLU A 42 15.08 -12.94 29.46
CA GLU A 42 15.43 -13.04 30.87
C GLU A 42 14.83 -14.32 31.47
N ILE A 43 15.69 -15.16 32.04
CA ILE A 43 15.33 -16.44 32.67
C ILE A 43 15.60 -16.30 34.17
N PHE A 44 14.54 -16.36 34.98
CA PHE A 44 14.67 -16.37 36.43
C PHE A 44 14.79 -17.81 36.94
N LEU A 45 15.93 -18.12 37.54
CA LEU A 45 16.21 -19.39 38.21
C LEU A 45 16.11 -19.20 39.72
N VAL A 46 15.40 -20.11 40.40
CA VAL A 46 15.42 -20.20 41.86
C VAL A 46 15.84 -21.61 42.27
N PHE A 47 16.90 -21.67 43.06
CA PHE A 47 17.44 -22.87 43.68
C PHE A 47 17.01 -22.88 45.13
N HIS A 48 16.19 -23.86 45.52
CA HIS A 48 15.69 -24.00 46.88
C HIS A 48 16.58 -25.00 47.65
N PHE A 49 17.34 -24.51 48.63
CA PHE A 49 18.14 -25.34 49.53
C PHE A 49 17.40 -25.56 50.84
N VAL A 50 17.81 -26.58 51.61
CA VAL A 50 17.28 -26.79 52.96
C VAL A 50 17.73 -25.64 53.87
N GLY A 51 16.84 -24.66 54.09
CA GLY A 51 17.03 -23.53 54.99
C GLY A 51 17.28 -22.17 54.32
N PHE A 52 17.48 -22.10 53.00
CA PHE A 52 17.64 -20.84 52.26
C PHE A 52 17.37 -21.00 50.75
N ASP A 53 17.04 -19.89 50.09
CA ASP A 53 16.85 -19.83 48.64
C ASP A 53 17.97 -19.02 47.97
N VAL A 54 18.37 -19.42 46.76
CA VAL A 54 19.28 -18.66 45.89
C VAL A 54 18.59 -18.41 44.56
N SER A 55 18.33 -17.14 44.25
CA SER A 55 17.81 -16.72 42.94
C SER A 55 18.91 -16.16 42.04
N HIS A 56 18.85 -16.47 40.75
CA HIS A 56 19.76 -15.91 39.75
C HIS A 56 19.00 -15.58 38.45
N THR A 57 19.26 -14.41 37.88
CA THR A 57 18.69 -13.99 36.59
C THR A 57 19.72 -14.24 35.51
N ILE A 58 19.40 -15.08 34.53
CA ILE A 58 20.21 -15.27 33.32
C ILE A 58 19.61 -14.42 32.21
N GLU A 59 20.41 -13.52 31.66
CA GLU A 59 20.05 -12.71 30.49
C GLU A 59 20.70 -13.30 29.24
N ALA A 60 19.90 -13.64 28.23
CA ALA A 60 20.36 -14.13 26.94
C ALA A 60 19.94 -13.15 25.84
N ASN A 61 20.88 -12.44 25.23
CA ASN A 61 20.60 -11.52 24.14
C ASN A 61 20.85 -12.19 22.78
N VAL A 62 19.78 -12.37 21.99
CA VAL A 62 19.86 -12.94 20.64
C VAL A 62 20.03 -11.80 19.64
N VAL A 63 21.28 -11.51 19.31
CA VAL A 63 21.70 -10.47 18.35
C VAL A 63 21.84 -11.00 16.92
N ASP A 64 21.56 -10.14 15.95
CA ASP A 64 21.73 -10.39 14.52
C ASP A 64 23.02 -9.73 14.01
N GLN A 65 23.79 -10.41 13.16
CA GLN A 65 25.05 -9.88 12.63
C GLN A 65 24.84 -8.61 11.79
N LEU A 66 23.67 -8.48 11.14
CA LEU A 66 23.30 -7.25 10.42
C LEU A 66 23.01 -6.09 11.39
N GLU A 67 22.43 -6.38 12.56
CA GLU A 67 22.15 -5.38 13.59
C GLU A 67 23.46 -4.81 14.16
N GLU A 68 24.43 -5.68 14.46
CA GLU A 68 25.75 -5.27 14.95
C GLU A 68 26.51 -4.45 13.91
N GLY A 69 26.43 -4.80 12.62
CA GLY A 69 27.03 -4.04 11.51
C GLY A 69 26.46 -2.62 11.31
N LEU A 70 25.27 -2.34 11.84
CA LEU A 70 24.58 -1.04 11.75
C LEU A 70 24.82 -0.09 12.93
N LYS A 71 25.29 -0.60 14.09
CA LYS A 71 25.57 0.20 15.30
C LYS A 71 26.55 1.36 15.00
N CYS A 72 26.54 2.39 15.85
CA CYS A 72 27.33 3.61 15.62
C CYS A 72 28.81 3.31 15.41
N LYS A 73 29.37 3.75 14.27
CA LYS A 73 30.81 3.68 13.99
C LYS A 73 31.55 4.94 14.44
N THR A 74 30.85 6.07 14.63
CA THR A 74 31.41 7.34 15.12
C THR A 74 30.42 8.15 15.99
N PRO A 75 30.90 8.90 17.00
CA PRO A 75 30.07 9.76 17.85
C PRO A 75 29.54 11.00 17.11
N PHE A 76 28.53 11.68 17.69
CA PHE A 76 27.79 12.74 16.99
C PHE A 76 28.48 14.14 17.03
N VAL A 77 28.57 14.83 15.87
CA VAL A 77 29.26 16.14 15.70
C VAL A 77 28.58 17.03 14.64
N ASN A 78 27.82 18.06 15.02
CA ASN A 78 26.97 18.85 14.10
C ASN A 78 27.75 19.68 13.05
N GLN A 79 27.56 19.46 11.72
CA GLN A 79 28.00 20.37 10.64
C GLN A 79 27.15 20.26 9.34
N PRO A 80 27.10 21.30 8.47
CA PRO A 80 26.01 21.51 7.50
C PRO A 80 26.16 20.80 6.14
N THR A 81 25.02 20.45 5.54
CA THR A 81 24.90 19.79 4.22
C THR A 81 24.76 20.76 3.05
N PHE A 82 25.31 20.42 1.88
CA PHE A 82 24.97 21.05 0.60
C PHE A 82 24.44 20.05 -0.43
N PHE A 83 23.54 20.53 -1.31
CA PHE A 83 22.78 19.73 -2.28
C PHE A 83 23.53 19.49 -3.60
N GLY A 84 23.39 18.29 -4.17
CA GLY A 84 23.81 17.94 -5.53
C GLY A 84 22.65 17.35 -6.34
N LYS A 85 22.19 18.08 -7.36
CA LYS A 85 20.94 17.88 -8.11
C LYS A 85 20.79 16.52 -8.82
N LYS A 86 19.52 16.10 -8.96
CA LYS A 86 18.99 15.27 -10.07
C LYS A 86 19.48 15.74 -11.45
N ILE A 87 19.44 14.85 -12.43
CA ILE A 87 18.76 14.99 -13.75
C ILE A 87 19.02 13.67 -14.52
N ASN A 88 18.08 12.72 -14.45
CA ASN A 88 17.03 12.42 -15.43
C ASN A 88 17.46 11.47 -16.57
N THR A 89 16.79 10.33 -16.60
CA THR A 89 16.07 9.82 -17.78
C THR A 89 16.35 10.55 -19.09
N ARG A 90 17.05 9.88 -20.01
CA ARG A 90 16.93 10.17 -21.44
C ARG A 90 15.59 9.63 -21.94
N SER A 91 14.56 10.44 -21.72
CA SER A 91 13.29 10.33 -22.44
C SER A 91 13.54 10.36 -23.95
N SER A 92 12.88 9.44 -24.66
CA SER A 92 12.67 9.47 -26.12
C SER A 92 13.91 9.30 -27.02
N LYS A 93 13.67 8.71 -28.20
CA LYS A 93 14.58 8.74 -29.38
C LYS A 93 15.81 7.81 -29.34
N SER A 94 15.69 6.64 -28.72
CA SER A 94 16.04 5.44 -29.48
C SER A 94 14.81 5.15 -30.34
N THR A 95 14.96 5.24 -31.65
CA THR A 95 13.88 5.00 -32.61
C THR A 95 13.45 3.54 -32.43
N LEU A 96 12.19 3.21 -32.10
CA LEU A 96 11.69 1.88 -32.49
C LEU A 96 11.84 1.88 -34.00
N VAL A 97 12.86 1.19 -34.52
CA VAL A 97 13.20 1.30 -35.93
C VAL A 97 12.05 0.63 -36.65
N PRO A 98 11.19 1.40 -37.35
CA PRO A 98 9.95 0.85 -37.81
C PRO A 98 10.29 -0.21 -38.84
N GLY A 99 9.79 -1.42 -38.62
CA GLY A 99 9.81 -2.42 -39.66
C GLY A 99 9.21 -1.84 -40.92
N GLN A 100 9.73 -2.24 -42.07
CA GLN A 100 8.91 -2.14 -43.27
C GLN A 100 7.68 -3.03 -43.06
N LYS A 101 6.57 -2.41 -42.68
CA LYS A 101 5.24 -2.95 -42.95
C LYS A 101 5.24 -3.37 -44.42
N PRO A 102 4.73 -4.56 -44.79
CA PRO A 102 4.22 -4.73 -46.14
C PRO A 102 3.21 -3.59 -46.37
N LEU A 103 3.54 -2.71 -47.31
CA LEU A 103 3.30 -1.28 -47.13
C LEU A 103 1.81 -0.90 -46.96
N ARG A 104 1.42 -0.64 -45.70
CA ARG A 104 0.24 0.14 -45.31
C ARG A 104 0.64 1.38 -44.48
N LYS A 105 -0.16 2.43 -44.59
CA LYS A 105 0.15 3.82 -44.24
C LYS A 105 -0.35 4.19 -42.76
N THR A 106 0.50 4.37 -41.69
CA THR A 106 0.29 4.94 -40.26
C THR A 106 0.06 4.07 -38.93
N LYS A 107 0.09 4.64 -37.66
CA LYS A 107 -0.35 4.15 -36.26
C LYS A 107 -0.11 5.16 -35.01
N MET A 108 -0.40 4.83 -33.70
CA MET A 108 -0.48 5.70 -32.42
C MET A 108 -0.29 4.98 -30.99
N PHE A 109 -0.44 5.63 -29.79
CA PHE A 109 -0.47 5.05 -28.36
C PHE A 109 -1.42 5.74 -27.29
N LEU A 110 -1.74 5.12 -26.09
CA LEU A 110 -2.88 5.45 -25.14
C LEU A 110 -2.68 5.18 -23.59
N PRO A 111 -3.43 5.85 -22.65
CA PRO A 111 -3.20 5.79 -21.17
C PRO A 111 -4.03 4.79 -20.32
N ASN A 112 -5.23 4.36 -20.75
CA ASN A 112 -6.00 3.33 -20.03
C ASN A 112 -5.92 2.02 -20.81
N LYS A 113 -5.46 0.93 -20.18
CA LYS A 113 -5.32 -0.35 -20.90
C LYS A 113 -6.69 -0.91 -21.23
N LEU A 114 -6.79 -1.42 -22.45
CA LEU A 114 -8.02 -1.98 -22.97
C LEU A 114 -8.39 -3.23 -22.16
N ALA A 115 -9.55 -3.25 -21.51
CA ALA A 115 -9.96 -4.43 -20.75
C ALA A 115 -10.24 -5.63 -21.69
N GLN A 116 -10.41 -6.82 -21.09
CA GLN A 116 -10.15 -8.08 -21.78
C GLN A 116 -11.37 -8.72 -22.43
N TYR A 117 -12.57 -8.43 -21.92
CA TYR A 117 -13.86 -8.81 -22.50
C TYR A 117 -14.02 -10.29 -22.88
N PRO A 118 -14.04 -11.15 -21.85
CA PRO A 118 -14.28 -12.58 -22.03
C PRO A 118 -15.74 -12.87 -22.38
N ILE A 119 -15.93 -13.91 -23.18
CA ILE A 119 -17.16 -14.15 -23.91
C ILE A 119 -18.13 -15.06 -23.11
N PRO A 120 -19.39 -14.66 -22.84
CA PRO A 120 -20.35 -15.43 -22.04
C PRO A 120 -20.78 -16.75 -22.67
N SER A 121 -21.00 -17.74 -21.79
CA SER A 121 -21.33 -19.12 -22.14
C SER A 121 -22.67 -19.27 -22.87
N TYR A 122 -23.80 -18.88 -22.27
CA TYR A 122 -25.13 -19.02 -22.87
C TYR A 122 -25.26 -18.42 -24.29
N ILE A 123 -24.39 -17.45 -24.61
CA ILE A 123 -24.25 -16.83 -25.92
C ILE A 123 -23.44 -17.74 -26.83
N LYS A 124 -22.23 -18.13 -26.40
CA LYS A 124 -21.39 -19.12 -27.08
C LYS A 124 -22.15 -20.40 -27.42
N ASP A 125 -22.92 -20.90 -26.47
CA ASP A 125 -23.69 -22.13 -26.56
C ASP A 125 -24.89 -22.00 -27.50
N CYS A 126 -25.58 -20.85 -27.52
CA CYS A 126 -26.69 -20.62 -28.45
C CYS A 126 -26.22 -20.37 -29.89
N VAL A 127 -25.02 -19.81 -30.06
CA VAL A 127 -24.41 -19.48 -31.37
C VAL A 127 -23.83 -20.70 -32.04
N LEU A 128 -22.94 -21.44 -31.36
CA LEU A 128 -22.22 -22.56 -31.95
C LEU A 128 -23.15 -23.76 -32.27
N ASN A 129 -24.31 -23.86 -31.62
CA ASN A 129 -25.16 -25.06 -31.69
C ASN A 129 -26.47 -24.91 -32.50
N SER A 130 -26.77 -23.73 -33.08
CA SER A 130 -27.94 -23.48 -33.97
C SER A 130 -29.33 -23.89 -33.45
N SER A 131 -29.48 -24.19 -32.15
CA SER A 131 -30.56 -25.00 -31.59
C SER A 131 -31.67 -24.22 -30.88
N GLY A 132 -31.67 -22.89 -30.96
CA GLY A 132 -32.66 -22.04 -30.30
C GLY A 132 -32.90 -20.72 -31.03
N ASN A 133 -34.13 -20.21 -30.95
CA ASN A 133 -34.42 -18.85 -31.40
C ASN A 133 -33.86 -17.86 -30.37
N LEU A 134 -32.80 -17.14 -30.75
CA LEU A 134 -32.11 -16.14 -29.92
C LEU A 134 -33.06 -15.14 -29.25
N GLU A 135 -34.15 -14.77 -29.91
CA GLU A 135 -35.17 -13.83 -29.40
C GLU A 135 -35.96 -14.37 -28.20
N LYS A 136 -36.01 -15.69 -28.00
CA LYS A 136 -36.58 -16.31 -26.79
C LYS A 136 -35.58 -16.43 -25.64
N LEU A 137 -34.28 -16.51 -25.95
CA LEU A 137 -33.22 -16.86 -25.00
C LEU A 137 -32.55 -15.61 -24.42
N ILE A 138 -32.51 -14.53 -25.21
CA ILE A 138 -32.10 -13.18 -24.76
C ILE A 138 -33.18 -12.19 -25.26
N PRO A 139 -34.33 -12.09 -24.56
CA PRO A 139 -35.46 -11.25 -24.97
C PRO A 139 -35.09 -9.77 -25.18
N GLU A 140 -34.06 -9.31 -24.47
CA GLU A 140 -33.49 -7.97 -24.62
C GLU A 140 -33.00 -7.69 -26.06
N ILE A 141 -32.66 -8.71 -26.86
CA ILE A 141 -32.22 -8.55 -28.26
C ILE A 141 -33.37 -8.10 -29.18
N SER A 142 -34.61 -8.57 -28.97
CA SER A 142 -35.78 -8.18 -29.78
C SER A 142 -36.57 -6.98 -29.22
N GLN A 143 -36.33 -6.58 -27.96
CA GLN A 143 -37.00 -5.45 -27.31
C GLN A 143 -36.44 -4.04 -27.68
N PRO A 144 -37.21 -2.97 -27.46
CA PRO A 144 -36.71 -1.59 -27.39
C PRO A 144 -35.61 -1.40 -26.33
N LEU A 145 -34.75 -0.40 -26.55
CA LEU A 145 -33.52 -0.19 -25.76
C LEU A 145 -33.73 0.72 -24.54
N HIS A 146 -33.25 0.29 -23.37
CA HIS A 146 -33.33 1.03 -22.09
C HIS A 146 -32.05 0.85 -21.25
N ILE A 147 -31.74 1.75 -20.32
CA ILE A 147 -30.49 1.70 -19.54
C ILE A 147 -30.30 0.38 -18.76
N SER A 148 -31.39 -0.18 -18.22
CA SER A 148 -31.39 -1.45 -17.49
C SER A 148 -31.16 -2.69 -18.36
N ASN A 149 -31.36 -2.62 -19.68
CA ASN A 149 -31.08 -3.71 -20.63
C ASN A 149 -29.86 -3.45 -21.54
N TYR A 150 -29.32 -2.22 -21.55
CA TYR A 150 -28.25 -1.75 -22.44
C TYR A 150 -26.98 -2.61 -22.41
N ARG A 151 -26.41 -2.89 -21.22
CA ARG A 151 -25.24 -3.78 -21.08
C ARG A 151 -25.51 -5.15 -21.66
N LYS A 152 -26.61 -5.78 -21.20
CA LYS A 152 -26.93 -7.16 -21.53
C LYS A 152 -27.15 -7.31 -23.04
N LYS A 153 -27.94 -6.43 -23.67
CA LYS A 153 -28.21 -6.49 -25.12
C LYS A 153 -26.93 -6.37 -25.96
N PHE A 154 -26.14 -5.31 -25.77
CA PHE A 154 -25.03 -5.00 -26.68
C PHE A 154 -23.74 -5.75 -26.40
N SER A 155 -23.40 -6.04 -25.14
CA SER A 155 -22.29 -6.96 -24.88
C SER A 155 -22.63 -8.32 -25.49
N SER A 156 -23.88 -8.78 -25.37
CA SER A 156 -24.24 -10.10 -25.89
C SER A 156 -23.99 -10.26 -27.38
N LEU A 157 -24.35 -9.28 -28.20
CA LEU A 157 -24.19 -9.37 -29.66
C LEU A 157 -22.73 -9.31 -30.13
N LEU A 158 -21.87 -8.53 -29.47
CA LEU A 158 -20.43 -8.51 -29.78
C LEU A 158 -19.72 -9.81 -29.36
N TYR A 159 -20.24 -10.46 -28.33
CA TYR A 159 -19.71 -11.70 -27.81
C TYR A 159 -19.93 -12.87 -28.80
N ILE A 160 -21.09 -12.92 -29.47
CA ILE A 160 -21.36 -13.81 -30.61
C ILE A 160 -20.24 -13.74 -31.68
N GLU A 161 -19.75 -12.53 -31.95
CA GLU A 161 -18.84 -12.20 -33.06
C GLU A 161 -17.36 -12.49 -32.77
N GLU A 162 -16.92 -12.49 -31.50
CA GLU A 162 -15.50 -12.76 -31.15
C GLU A 162 -15.19 -14.27 -31.04
N ILE A 163 -16.15 -15.12 -30.64
CA ILE A 163 -15.99 -16.60 -30.58
C ILE A 163 -15.55 -17.15 -31.93
N HIS A 164 -16.26 -16.75 -32.99
CA HIS A 164 -16.05 -17.27 -34.33
C HIS A 164 -14.71 -16.85 -34.97
N LYS A 165 -13.90 -16.03 -34.29
CA LYS A 165 -12.60 -15.51 -34.80
C LYS A 165 -11.39 -15.93 -33.96
N ASP A 166 -11.54 -16.10 -32.64
CA ASP A 166 -10.44 -16.49 -31.75
C ASP A 166 -10.17 -18.01 -31.82
N GLU A 167 -11.18 -18.84 -32.13
CA GLU A 167 -11.03 -20.30 -32.32
C GLU A 167 -10.34 -20.70 -33.64
N GLU A 168 -10.03 -19.74 -34.52
CA GLU A 168 -9.48 -19.99 -35.86
C GLU A 168 -7.94 -19.80 -35.95
N MET A 169 -7.28 -19.26 -34.91
CA MET A 169 -5.99 -18.57 -35.09
C MET A 169 -4.84 -18.91 -34.12
N LYS A 170 -5.07 -19.73 -33.09
CA LYS A 170 -4.22 -19.74 -31.87
C LYS A 170 -3.22 -20.88 -31.73
N GLU A 171 -3.06 -21.73 -32.73
CA GLU A 171 -2.41 -23.03 -32.59
C GLU A 171 -0.83 -23.00 -32.65
N PHE A 172 -0.10 -21.89 -32.31
CA PHE A 172 1.39 -21.66 -32.50
C PHE A 172 2.06 -20.52 -31.65
N ASP A 173 3.36 -20.60 -31.24
CA ASP A 173 4.28 -19.48 -30.78
C ASP A 173 5.77 -19.95 -30.51
N LEU A 174 6.80 -19.07 -30.26
CA LEU A 174 8.28 -19.37 -30.34
C LEU A 174 9.27 -18.61 -29.38
N GLU A 175 10.60 -18.90 -29.40
CA GLU A 175 11.69 -18.20 -28.63
C GLU A 175 13.18 -18.61 -28.95
N MET A 176 14.18 -17.83 -28.48
CA MET A 176 15.66 -18.03 -28.53
C MET A 176 16.29 -18.31 -29.91
N VAL A 177 15.90 -17.47 -30.86
CA VAL A 177 16.12 -17.63 -32.29
C VAL A 177 17.20 -16.70 -32.84
N ILE A 178 18.21 -17.30 -33.46
CA ILE A 178 19.14 -16.56 -34.32
C ILE A 178 18.45 -16.37 -35.67
N LEU A 179 18.19 -15.11 -36.06
CA LEU A 179 17.66 -14.82 -37.39
C LEU A 179 18.72 -15.14 -38.45
N ARG A 180 18.43 -16.13 -39.29
CA ARG A 180 19.41 -16.65 -40.23
C ARG A 180 19.42 -15.77 -41.48
N PRO A 181 20.60 -15.28 -41.94
CA PRO A 181 20.71 -14.57 -43.21
C PRO A 181 20.22 -15.42 -44.37
N ALA A 182 19.28 -14.90 -45.16
CA ALA A 182 18.60 -15.60 -46.24
C ALA A 182 18.38 -14.68 -47.46
N GLY A 183 19.50 -14.28 -48.09
CA GLY A 183 19.48 -13.31 -49.21
C GLY A 183 19.21 -11.89 -48.70
N GLU A 184 18.20 -11.21 -49.25
CA GLU A 184 17.76 -9.86 -48.82
C GLU A 184 16.77 -9.87 -47.63
N TYR A 185 16.57 -11.02 -46.99
CA TYR A 185 15.63 -11.23 -45.88
C TYR A 185 16.31 -11.93 -44.70
N LEU A 186 15.63 -11.91 -43.55
CA LEU A 186 16.00 -12.70 -42.38
C LEU A 186 14.98 -13.83 -42.18
N SER A 187 15.46 -15.06 -42.00
CA SER A 187 14.62 -16.26 -41.77
C SER A 187 14.55 -16.63 -40.30
N LEU A 188 13.36 -17.08 -39.89
CA LEU A 188 12.99 -17.54 -38.56
C LEU A 188 12.39 -18.94 -38.66
N ASN A 189 12.55 -19.78 -37.64
CA ASN A 189 11.91 -21.10 -37.56
C ASN A 189 10.56 -21.06 -36.79
N VAL A 190 9.42 -21.42 -37.42
CA VAL A 190 8.05 -21.57 -36.86
C VAL A 190 7.50 -23.01 -37.01
N PRO A 191 7.50 -23.85 -35.96
CA PRO A 191 6.84 -25.16 -35.97
C PRO A 191 5.35 -25.13 -36.31
N GLY A 192 4.86 -26.18 -36.97
CA GLY A 192 3.46 -26.33 -37.40
C GLY A 192 3.02 -25.50 -38.62
N LEU A 193 3.77 -24.44 -38.96
CA LEU A 193 3.42 -23.44 -39.98
C LEU A 193 3.10 -24.00 -41.38
N ALA A 194 3.76 -25.09 -41.80
CA ALA A 194 3.56 -25.66 -43.12
C ALA A 194 2.14 -26.24 -43.35
N GLU A 195 1.36 -26.47 -42.29
CA GLU A 195 -0.04 -26.92 -42.39
C GLU A 195 -1.05 -25.74 -42.43
N GLY A 196 -0.60 -24.51 -42.20
CA GLY A 196 -1.24 -23.23 -42.55
C GLY A 196 -2.66 -22.94 -42.03
N ARG A 197 -3.00 -22.94 -40.73
CA ARG A 197 -2.25 -23.35 -39.53
C ARG A 197 -0.81 -22.87 -39.41
N PRO A 198 -0.59 -21.59 -39.06
CA PRO A 198 -1.59 -20.53 -38.86
C PRO A 198 -1.99 -19.87 -40.18
N SER A 199 -3.16 -19.23 -40.17
CA SER A 199 -3.47 -18.14 -41.09
C SER A 199 -2.73 -16.86 -40.69
N LEU A 200 -1.39 -16.91 -40.69
CA LEU A 200 -0.55 -15.72 -40.53
C LEU A 200 -0.49 -14.92 -41.83
N LEU A 201 -0.83 -13.64 -41.74
CA LEU A 201 -0.98 -12.75 -42.88
C LEU A 201 0.26 -11.86 -43.06
N LEU A 202 0.51 -11.47 -44.31
CA LEU A 202 1.47 -10.42 -44.63
C LEU A 202 1.05 -9.11 -43.93
N GLY A 203 1.76 -8.76 -42.86
CA GLY A 203 1.47 -7.59 -42.03
C GLY A 203 0.94 -7.91 -40.63
N ASP A 204 0.79 -9.19 -40.28
CA ASP A 204 0.82 -9.61 -38.89
C ASP A 204 2.20 -9.31 -38.28
N ARG A 205 2.18 -9.11 -36.97
CA ARG A 205 3.26 -8.45 -36.24
C ARG A 205 4.15 -9.49 -35.58
N VAL A 206 5.44 -9.36 -35.87
CA VAL A 206 6.56 -10.09 -35.25
C VAL A 206 7.48 -9.07 -34.59
N ILE A 207 8.15 -9.42 -33.50
CA ILE A 207 8.99 -8.49 -32.73
C ILE A 207 10.29 -9.20 -32.38
N VAL A 208 11.45 -8.56 -32.61
CA VAL A 208 12.79 -9.17 -32.41
C VAL A 208 13.75 -8.23 -31.66
N PHE A 209 14.73 -8.81 -30.95
CA PHE A 209 15.48 -8.11 -29.90
C PHE A 209 16.97 -8.43 -29.88
N PHE A 210 17.84 -7.44 -30.11
CA PHE A 210 19.28 -7.60 -29.90
C PHE A 210 19.62 -7.88 -28.43
N HIS A 211 20.33 -8.98 -28.19
CA HIS A 211 20.74 -9.42 -26.86
C HIS A 211 21.79 -8.50 -26.15
N SER A 212 22.55 -7.66 -26.88
CA SER A 212 23.87 -7.19 -26.42
C SER A 212 24.06 -5.67 -26.20
N LYS A 213 23.51 -4.78 -27.04
CA LYS A 213 23.91 -3.35 -27.11
C LYS A 213 23.11 -2.37 -26.25
N GLY A 214 22.07 -2.84 -25.56
CA GLY A 214 21.21 -2.02 -24.72
C GLY A 214 20.48 -0.88 -25.45
N GLN A 215 19.84 0.00 -24.69
CA GLN A 215 18.92 1.05 -25.18
C GLN A 215 19.58 2.15 -26.03
N GLN A 216 20.91 2.12 -26.18
CA GLN A 216 21.66 2.97 -27.12
C GLN A 216 21.52 2.46 -28.56
N SER A 217 21.09 1.21 -28.74
CA SER A 217 20.65 0.61 -30.00
C SER A 217 19.11 0.53 -30.07
N PRO A 218 18.51 0.55 -31.26
CA PRO A 218 17.07 0.41 -31.43
C PRO A 218 16.60 -1.05 -31.41
N SER A 219 15.30 -1.27 -31.18
CA SER A 219 14.62 -2.56 -31.40
C SER A 219 13.90 -2.57 -32.75
N TYR A 220 13.58 -3.76 -33.26
CA TYR A 220 13.18 -3.93 -34.66
C TYR A 220 11.83 -4.62 -34.77
N GLU A 221 10.84 -3.88 -35.27
CA GLU A 221 9.54 -4.45 -35.58
C GLU A 221 9.65 -5.26 -36.87
N GLY A 222 9.25 -6.52 -36.82
CA GLY A 222 9.21 -7.43 -37.95
C GLY A 222 7.80 -7.55 -38.50
N TYR A 223 7.71 -7.72 -39.82
CA TYR A 223 6.48 -8.15 -40.47
C TYR A 223 6.80 -9.33 -41.38
N ILE A 224 5.88 -10.28 -41.48
CA ILE A 224 6.05 -11.50 -42.28
C ILE A 224 6.08 -11.15 -43.79
N HIS A 225 7.00 -11.76 -44.54
CA HIS A 225 7.35 -11.52 -45.95
C HIS A 225 7.62 -12.85 -46.72
N GLN A 226 8.01 -12.81 -48.01
CA GLN A 226 8.16 -13.97 -48.91
C GLN A 226 9.43 -13.86 -49.81
N SER A 227 10.09 -14.98 -50.18
CA SER A 227 11.36 -15.03 -50.96
C SER A 227 11.30 -15.96 -52.20
N MET A 228 12.32 -15.92 -53.08
CA MET A 228 12.35 -16.53 -54.43
C MET A 228 13.55 -17.47 -54.77
N ASP A 229 14.47 -17.78 -53.84
CA ASP A 229 15.70 -18.55 -54.17
C ASP A 229 15.56 -20.07 -53.91
N PHE A 230 15.83 -20.88 -54.94
CA PHE A 230 15.79 -22.36 -54.91
C PHE A 230 16.60 -23.01 -53.78
N LYS A 231 17.73 -22.42 -53.36
CA LYS A 231 18.60 -23.01 -52.34
C LYS A 231 18.15 -22.68 -50.91
N ILE A 232 17.45 -21.57 -50.74
CA ILE A 232 16.85 -21.13 -49.47
C ILE A 232 15.52 -21.85 -49.23
N LEU A 233 14.70 -22.00 -50.28
CA LEU A 233 13.47 -22.81 -50.23
C LEU A 233 13.76 -24.25 -49.74
N PHE A 234 14.80 -24.90 -50.27
CA PHE A 234 15.15 -26.28 -49.89
C PHE A 234 15.55 -26.42 -48.40
N ILE A 235 15.92 -25.34 -47.71
CA ILE A 235 16.29 -25.36 -46.27
C ILE A 235 15.06 -25.12 -45.38
N ILE A 236 14.21 -24.14 -45.73
CA ILE A 236 12.90 -23.89 -45.09
C ILE A 236 11.94 -25.09 -45.26
N GLN A 237 12.17 -25.93 -46.28
CA GLN A 237 11.36 -27.13 -46.54
C GLN A 237 11.91 -28.41 -45.87
N VAL A 238 13.21 -28.46 -45.55
CA VAL A 238 13.83 -29.56 -44.78
C VAL A 238 13.73 -29.34 -43.27
N ARG A 239 13.70 -28.08 -42.82
CA ARG A 239 13.24 -27.66 -41.50
C ARG A 239 11.88 -27.01 -41.71
N ALA A 240 10.84 -27.84 -41.85
CA ALA A 240 9.51 -27.54 -42.43
C ALA A 240 8.62 -26.57 -41.61
N GLU A 241 9.27 -25.57 -41.06
CA GLU A 241 8.92 -24.85 -39.86
C GLU A 241 9.65 -23.50 -39.92
N ASP A 242 9.52 -22.66 -40.96
CA ASP A 242 10.28 -21.39 -41.08
C ASP A 242 9.47 -20.26 -41.82
N VAL A 243 9.54 -19.00 -41.34
CA VAL A 243 9.00 -17.76 -41.97
C VAL A 243 10.09 -16.73 -42.27
N LEU A 244 9.79 -15.76 -43.14
CA LEU A 244 10.69 -14.68 -43.52
C LEU A 244 10.21 -13.33 -42.97
N LEU A 245 11.14 -12.49 -42.55
CA LEU A 245 10.88 -11.19 -41.91
C LEU A 245 11.64 -10.08 -42.62
N LYS A 246 11.03 -8.88 -42.68
CA LYS A 246 11.67 -7.65 -43.15
C LYS A 246 11.58 -6.54 -42.11
N PHE A 247 12.69 -5.82 -42.00
CA PHE A 247 12.96 -4.74 -41.06
C PHE A 247 13.41 -3.49 -41.87
N SER A 248 14.08 -2.49 -41.28
CA SER A 248 14.54 -1.30 -42.02
C SER A 248 15.82 -1.53 -42.84
N GLU A 249 16.08 -0.70 -43.86
CA GLU A 249 17.36 -0.70 -44.61
C GLU A 249 18.57 -0.48 -43.70
N GLU A 250 18.41 0.25 -42.58
CA GLU A 250 19.48 0.49 -41.61
C GLU A 250 19.76 -0.75 -40.74
N PHE A 251 18.75 -1.54 -40.38
CA PHE A 251 18.96 -2.80 -39.65
C PHE A 251 19.60 -3.87 -40.54
N HIS A 252 19.12 -4.00 -41.78
CA HIS A 252 19.69 -4.95 -42.75
C HIS A 252 21.17 -4.70 -43.02
N ASN A 253 21.59 -3.44 -43.10
CA ASN A 253 23.00 -3.07 -43.30
C ASN A 253 23.86 -3.06 -42.01
N MET A 254 23.30 -3.43 -40.84
CA MET A 254 23.97 -3.35 -39.53
C MET A 254 23.89 -4.63 -38.68
N TYR A 255 22.92 -5.52 -38.91
CA TYR A 255 22.74 -6.76 -38.14
C TYR A 255 23.88 -7.76 -38.36
N CYS A 256 24.45 -8.27 -37.26
CA CYS A 256 25.64 -9.15 -37.29
C CYS A 256 25.50 -10.39 -36.38
N ASN A 257 24.41 -11.15 -36.54
CA ASN A 257 24.19 -12.45 -35.87
C ASN A 257 24.21 -12.44 -34.33
N ASP A 258 23.98 -11.28 -33.71
CA ASP A 258 23.61 -11.19 -32.29
C ASP A 258 22.25 -11.91 -32.05
N ASP A 259 22.07 -12.60 -30.92
CA ASP A 259 20.87 -13.43 -30.60
C ASP A 259 19.55 -12.63 -30.45
N LEU A 260 18.39 -13.28 -30.72
CA LEU A 260 17.03 -12.68 -30.79
C LEU A 260 15.89 -13.66 -30.35
N ASP A 261 14.61 -13.22 -30.35
CA ASP A 261 13.38 -13.94 -29.94
C ASP A 261 12.15 -13.54 -30.84
N VAL A 262 11.03 -14.32 -30.94
CA VAL A 262 9.84 -14.02 -31.82
C VAL A 262 8.46 -14.55 -31.34
N GLU A 263 7.41 -13.72 -31.45
CA GLU A 263 5.98 -14.06 -31.18
C GLU A 263 5.03 -13.76 -32.39
N PHE A 264 3.82 -14.34 -32.43
CA PHE A 264 2.77 -14.04 -33.44
C PHE A 264 1.40 -13.62 -32.87
N TYR A 265 0.70 -12.70 -33.56
CA TYR A 265 -0.61 -12.21 -33.10
C TYR A 265 -1.57 -11.79 -34.21
N PHE A 266 -2.80 -12.30 -34.17
CA PHE A 266 -3.94 -11.67 -34.82
C PHE A 266 -4.47 -10.48 -34.01
N ASN A 267 -5.06 -9.49 -34.68
CA ASN A 267 -5.36 -8.19 -34.10
C ASN A 267 -6.67 -8.15 -33.27
N ARG A 268 -6.63 -8.63 -32.03
CA ARG A 268 -7.76 -8.59 -31.05
C ARG A 268 -8.18 -7.19 -30.56
N THR A 269 -7.47 -6.12 -30.96
CA THR A 269 -7.70 -4.75 -30.49
C THR A 269 -9.13 -4.20 -30.71
N PRO A 270 -9.88 -4.51 -31.80
CA PRO A 270 -11.18 -3.92 -32.06
C PRO A 270 -12.30 -4.40 -31.13
N LEU A 271 -12.49 -5.71 -30.98
CA LEU A 271 -13.67 -6.28 -30.30
C LEU A 271 -13.66 -5.94 -28.80
N ARG A 272 -12.49 -6.04 -28.18
CA ARG A 272 -12.21 -5.56 -26.82
C ARG A 272 -12.47 -4.06 -26.59
N ARG A 273 -12.42 -3.20 -27.62
CA ARG A 273 -12.77 -1.77 -27.47
C ARG A 273 -14.26 -1.57 -27.27
N PHE A 274 -15.07 -2.34 -27.98
CA PHE A 274 -16.52 -2.17 -27.99
C PHE A 274 -17.14 -2.67 -26.70
N HIS A 275 -16.72 -3.83 -26.23
CA HIS A 275 -17.13 -4.33 -24.93
C HIS A 275 -16.67 -3.43 -23.75
N GLN A 276 -15.53 -2.74 -23.85
CA GLN A 276 -15.10 -1.77 -22.83
C GLN A 276 -16.03 -0.57 -22.72
N ALA A 277 -16.43 0.00 -23.85
CA ALA A 277 -17.41 1.06 -23.86
C ALA A 277 -18.72 0.63 -23.17
N ILE A 278 -19.11 -0.64 -23.32
CA ILE A 278 -20.36 -1.17 -22.77
C ILE A 278 -20.25 -1.45 -21.25
N GLU A 279 -19.10 -1.86 -20.71
CA GLU A 279 -18.94 -2.03 -19.26
C GLU A 279 -18.78 -0.73 -18.46
N PHE A 280 -18.19 0.30 -19.07
CA PHE A 280 -18.25 1.64 -18.49
C PHE A 280 -19.64 2.27 -18.66
N ALA A 281 -20.45 1.85 -19.65
CA ALA A 281 -21.80 2.38 -19.85
C ALA A 281 -22.81 2.06 -18.72
N ILE A 282 -22.51 1.14 -17.79
CA ILE A 282 -23.29 0.94 -16.54
C ILE A 282 -22.73 1.79 -15.39
N HIS A 283 -21.41 2.02 -15.39
CA HIS A 283 -20.76 2.92 -14.45
C HIS A 283 -20.92 4.40 -14.82
N LEU A 284 -21.62 4.69 -15.93
CA LEU A 284 -22.34 5.95 -16.15
C LEU A 284 -23.58 6.07 -15.23
N GLY A 285 -23.56 5.47 -14.03
CA GLY A 285 -24.65 5.51 -13.07
C GLY A 285 -24.77 4.32 -12.11
N GLU A 286 -23.79 4.08 -11.23
CA GLU A 286 -24.15 4.01 -9.80
C GLU A 286 -23.44 5.20 -9.13
N GLU A 287 -24.22 6.25 -8.92
CA GLU A 287 -23.72 7.57 -8.54
C GLU A 287 -23.16 7.55 -7.12
N ASP A 288 -21.85 7.85 -6.95
CA ASP A 288 -21.37 8.35 -5.65
C ASP A 288 -22.06 9.69 -5.42
N LYS A 289 -23.19 9.61 -4.71
CA LYS A 289 -24.06 10.74 -4.44
C LYS A 289 -23.30 11.92 -3.82
N ARG A 290 -22.24 11.68 -3.04
CA ARG A 290 -21.44 12.77 -2.44
C ARG A 290 -20.52 13.44 -3.44
N GLN A 291 -19.87 12.68 -4.32
CA GLN A 291 -19.06 13.26 -5.40
C GLN A 291 -19.94 14.02 -6.40
N ILE A 292 -21.11 13.47 -6.74
CA ILE A 292 -22.04 14.08 -7.71
C ILE A 292 -22.77 15.28 -7.12
N ASP A 293 -23.25 15.21 -5.87
CA ASP A 293 -23.71 16.37 -5.11
C ASP A 293 -22.66 17.49 -5.12
N ALA A 294 -21.39 17.16 -4.87
CA ALA A 294 -20.31 18.15 -4.86
C ALA A 294 -20.10 18.78 -6.24
N VAL A 295 -20.04 17.98 -7.31
CA VAL A 295 -19.93 18.48 -8.69
C VAL A 295 -21.13 19.35 -9.06
N GLN A 296 -22.36 18.93 -8.71
CA GLN A 296 -23.58 19.69 -8.97
C GLN A 296 -23.57 21.05 -8.26
N ARG A 297 -23.23 21.08 -6.96
CA ARG A 297 -23.15 22.31 -6.15
C ARG A 297 -22.04 23.24 -6.63
N ILE A 298 -20.88 22.69 -7.00
CA ILE A 298 -19.79 23.46 -7.59
C ILE A 298 -20.24 24.07 -8.92
N VAL A 299 -20.77 23.28 -9.86
CA VAL A 299 -21.25 23.77 -11.17
C VAL A 299 -22.40 24.78 -11.04
N ALA A 300 -23.27 24.63 -10.04
CA ALA A 300 -24.39 25.52 -9.78
C ALA A 300 -24.00 26.85 -9.10
N GLY A 301 -22.74 27.04 -8.70
CA GLY A 301 -22.32 28.25 -7.99
C GLY A 301 -22.73 28.32 -6.53
N CYS A 302 -23.09 27.19 -5.90
CA CYS A 302 -23.50 27.18 -4.50
C CYS A 302 -22.41 27.77 -3.58
N GLY A 303 -22.85 28.57 -2.60
CA GLY A 303 -21.98 29.20 -1.60
C GLY A 303 -21.40 30.56 -2.01
N ARG A 304 -21.44 30.96 -3.30
CA ARG A 304 -20.88 32.26 -3.75
C ARG A 304 -21.37 33.45 -2.92
N PRO A 305 -20.50 34.42 -2.59
CA PRO A 305 -19.05 34.48 -2.88
C PRO A 305 -18.16 33.71 -1.89
N LEU A 306 -18.74 32.99 -0.92
CA LEU A 306 -17.99 32.30 0.11
C LEU A 306 -17.22 31.09 -0.48
N PRO A 307 -16.04 30.75 0.07
CA PRO A 307 -15.32 29.54 -0.32
C PRO A 307 -16.14 28.28 -0.08
N TYR A 308 -16.33 27.48 -1.12
CA TYR A 308 -16.90 26.14 -1.03
C TYR A 308 -15.79 25.12 -0.74
N ILE A 309 -15.93 24.31 0.30
CA ILE A 309 -14.94 23.30 0.69
C ILE A 309 -15.34 21.93 0.18
N LEU A 310 -14.49 21.33 -0.64
CA LEU A 310 -14.53 19.91 -0.95
C LEU A 310 -13.66 19.16 0.06
N PHE A 311 -14.28 18.68 1.14
CA PHE A 311 -13.58 17.91 2.17
C PHE A 311 -13.43 16.46 1.69
N GLY A 312 -12.22 16.11 1.27
CA GLY A 312 -11.89 14.79 0.74
C GLY A 312 -10.86 14.05 1.61
N PRO A 313 -11.31 13.22 2.57
CA PRO A 313 -10.49 12.26 3.32
C PRO A 313 -9.62 11.36 2.39
N PRO A 314 -8.57 10.71 2.89
CA PRO A 314 -7.66 9.94 2.04
C PRO A 314 -8.40 8.80 1.32
N GLY A 315 -8.08 8.60 0.04
CA GLY A 315 -8.71 7.59 -0.82
C GLY A 315 -10.13 7.91 -1.31
N THR A 316 -10.71 9.07 -1.00
CA THR A 316 -12.14 9.39 -1.33
C THR A 316 -12.41 9.95 -2.72
N GLY A 317 -11.41 9.98 -3.60
CA GLY A 317 -11.57 10.48 -4.97
C GLY A 317 -11.52 12.01 -5.12
N LYS A 318 -11.15 12.78 -4.08
CA LYS A 318 -11.07 14.27 -4.09
C LYS A 318 -10.64 14.90 -5.42
N SER A 319 -9.43 14.60 -5.89
CA SER A 319 -8.89 15.18 -7.13
C SER A 319 -9.53 14.61 -8.41
N VAL A 320 -10.34 13.55 -8.34
CA VAL A 320 -11.25 13.13 -9.43
C VAL A 320 -12.45 14.07 -9.46
N THR A 321 -13.07 14.33 -8.30
CA THR A 321 -14.20 15.26 -8.16
C THR A 321 -13.83 16.70 -8.57
N VAL A 322 -12.60 17.16 -8.27
CA VAL A 322 -12.08 18.45 -8.78
C VAL A 322 -11.99 18.45 -10.31
N VAL A 323 -11.37 17.43 -10.90
CA VAL A 323 -11.23 17.31 -12.37
C VAL A 323 -12.60 17.28 -13.05
N GLU A 324 -13.52 16.47 -12.54
CA GLU A 324 -14.89 16.38 -13.08
C GLU A 324 -15.63 17.71 -12.97
N SER A 325 -15.51 18.41 -11.83
CA SER A 325 -16.07 19.76 -11.67
C SER A 325 -15.54 20.73 -12.74
N VAL A 326 -14.22 20.72 -12.98
CA VAL A 326 -13.58 21.55 -14.02
C VAL A 326 -14.09 21.20 -15.42
N LEU A 327 -14.22 19.91 -15.75
CA LEU A 327 -14.76 19.45 -17.05
C LEU A 327 -16.22 19.86 -17.25
N GLN A 328 -17.06 19.73 -16.20
CA GLN A 328 -18.46 20.13 -16.24
C GLN A 328 -18.62 21.64 -16.39
N ILE A 329 -17.85 22.45 -15.64
CA ILE A 329 -17.82 23.92 -15.78
C ILE A 329 -17.35 24.32 -17.19
N PHE A 330 -16.28 23.69 -17.70
CA PHE A 330 -15.76 23.97 -19.04
C PHE A 330 -16.80 23.67 -20.13
N THR A 331 -17.51 22.56 -19.99
CA THR A 331 -18.48 22.06 -20.98
C THR A 331 -19.80 22.83 -20.95
N LYS A 332 -20.37 23.06 -19.75
CA LYS A 332 -21.69 23.68 -19.57
C LYS A 332 -21.64 25.21 -19.59
N ILE A 333 -20.64 25.81 -18.95
CA ILE A 333 -20.56 27.28 -18.79
C ILE A 333 -19.58 27.84 -19.82
N LYS A 334 -20.04 28.08 -21.06
CA LYS A 334 -19.15 28.42 -22.21
C LYS A 334 -18.24 29.65 -22.00
N HIS A 335 -18.68 30.61 -21.20
CA HIS A 335 -17.91 31.83 -20.90
C HIS A 335 -16.95 31.65 -19.70
N SER A 336 -16.90 30.47 -19.06
CA SER A 336 -16.08 30.28 -17.87
C SER A 336 -14.59 30.39 -18.15
N ARG A 337 -13.90 31.01 -17.18
CA ARG A 337 -12.45 31.06 -17.01
C ARG A 337 -12.13 30.42 -15.66
N ILE A 338 -11.27 29.42 -15.68
CA ILE A 338 -11.00 28.52 -14.57
C ILE A 338 -9.51 28.62 -14.22
N LEU A 339 -9.22 29.06 -12.99
CA LEU A 339 -7.89 28.98 -12.40
C LEU A 339 -7.86 27.76 -11.46
N VAL A 340 -6.92 26.84 -11.66
CA VAL A 340 -6.72 25.69 -10.77
C VAL A 340 -5.32 25.75 -10.20
N CYS A 341 -5.22 25.78 -8.87
CA CYS A 341 -3.97 25.89 -8.14
C CYS A 341 -3.79 24.70 -7.19
N ALA A 342 -2.53 24.44 -6.84
CA ALA A 342 -2.16 23.57 -5.73
C ALA A 342 -0.85 24.09 -5.09
N PRO A 343 -0.57 23.83 -3.81
CA PRO A 343 0.70 24.25 -3.21
C PRO A 343 1.90 23.49 -3.80
N SER A 344 1.72 22.20 -4.15
CA SER A 344 2.78 21.38 -4.75
C SER A 344 2.69 21.29 -6.27
N ASN A 345 3.85 21.21 -6.93
CA ASN A 345 3.91 21.03 -8.38
C ASN A 345 3.27 19.70 -8.82
N SER A 346 3.52 18.61 -8.10
CA SER A 346 3.00 17.27 -8.41
C SER A 346 1.46 17.20 -8.35
N ALA A 347 0.83 17.88 -7.40
CA ALA A 347 -0.64 17.97 -7.36
C ALA A 347 -1.19 18.73 -8.58
N ALA A 348 -0.59 19.87 -8.93
CA ALA A 348 -0.98 20.63 -10.13
C ALA A 348 -0.77 19.83 -11.44
N ASP A 349 0.28 19.01 -11.51
CA ASP A 349 0.54 18.16 -12.68
C ASP A 349 -0.45 17.01 -12.79
N LEU A 350 -0.81 16.36 -11.67
CA LEU A 350 -1.82 15.29 -11.62
C LEU A 350 -3.19 15.78 -12.12
N ILE A 351 -3.56 17.02 -11.81
CA ILE A 351 -4.78 17.65 -12.34
C ILE A 351 -4.68 17.82 -13.86
N VAL A 352 -3.56 18.33 -14.40
CA VAL A 352 -3.37 18.47 -15.86
C VAL A 352 -3.39 17.11 -16.56
N GLU A 353 -2.74 16.10 -16.00
CA GLU A 353 -2.69 14.75 -16.57
C GLU A 353 -4.10 14.14 -16.62
N ARG A 354 -4.89 14.26 -15.56
CA ARG A 354 -6.28 13.78 -15.53
C ARG A 354 -7.20 14.55 -16.47
N LEU A 355 -7.04 15.88 -16.56
CA LEU A 355 -7.77 16.72 -17.51
C LEU A 355 -7.41 16.37 -18.96
N HIS A 356 -6.15 16.06 -19.25
CA HIS A 356 -5.71 15.55 -20.56
C HIS A 356 -6.30 14.16 -20.86
N ASN A 357 -6.16 13.21 -19.92
CA ASN A 357 -6.62 11.83 -20.07
C ASN A 357 -8.15 11.71 -20.18
N SER A 358 -8.92 12.75 -19.83
CA SER A 358 -10.36 12.82 -20.09
C SER A 358 -10.73 12.78 -21.58
N GLY A 359 -9.83 13.23 -22.47
CA GLY A 359 -10.09 13.38 -23.90
C GLY A 359 -11.07 14.50 -24.28
N VAL A 360 -11.59 15.27 -23.31
CA VAL A 360 -12.60 16.33 -23.53
C VAL A 360 -11.96 17.65 -24.00
N LEU A 361 -10.73 17.93 -23.56
CA LEU A 361 -10.04 19.21 -23.80
C LEU A 361 -9.12 19.16 -25.01
N ASN A 362 -9.16 20.22 -25.83
CA ASN A 362 -8.19 20.45 -26.89
C ASN A 362 -6.89 21.01 -26.30
N LYS A 363 -5.81 20.94 -27.08
CA LYS A 363 -4.49 21.51 -26.73
C LYS A 363 -4.55 23.02 -26.43
N SER A 364 -5.48 23.73 -27.06
CA SER A 364 -5.71 25.17 -26.90
C SER A 364 -6.74 25.56 -25.83
N ASP A 365 -7.24 24.62 -25.03
CA ASP A 365 -8.22 24.94 -23.98
C ASP A 365 -7.58 25.20 -22.60
N MET A 366 -6.37 24.66 -22.38
CA MET A 366 -5.68 24.61 -21.10
C MET A 366 -4.19 24.98 -21.21
N VAL A 367 -3.61 25.51 -20.13
CA VAL A 367 -2.15 25.70 -19.97
C VAL A 367 -1.69 25.33 -18.56
N ARG A 368 -0.50 24.73 -18.47
CA ARG A 368 0.27 24.51 -17.25
C ARG A 368 1.30 25.64 -17.10
N LEU A 369 1.05 26.62 -16.24
CA LEU A 369 2.00 27.70 -15.96
C LEU A 369 3.05 27.27 -14.92
N CYS A 370 4.29 27.12 -15.36
CA CYS A 370 5.42 26.65 -14.57
C CYS A 370 6.38 27.80 -14.19
N ALA A 371 7.08 27.66 -13.06
CA ALA A 371 8.18 28.55 -12.71
C ALA A 371 9.35 28.39 -13.68
N PHE A 372 9.99 29.51 -14.07
CA PHE A 372 11.15 29.54 -14.97
C PHE A 372 12.29 28.60 -14.54
N GLN A 373 12.46 28.40 -13.22
CA GLN A 373 13.47 27.50 -12.66
C GLN A 373 13.08 26.01 -12.66
N ARG A 374 11.87 25.66 -13.15
CA ARG A 374 11.34 24.30 -13.09
C ARG A 374 11.95 23.44 -14.21
N SER A 375 12.60 22.34 -13.84
CA SER A 375 13.12 21.37 -14.80
C SER A 375 11.99 20.63 -15.53
N MET A 376 11.86 20.90 -16.83
CA MET A 376 10.91 20.29 -17.77
C MET A 376 10.99 18.76 -17.84
N LEU A 377 12.17 18.20 -17.57
CA LEU A 377 12.43 16.76 -17.59
C LEU A 377 11.79 15.99 -16.41
N ASN A 378 11.20 16.69 -15.42
CA ASN A 378 10.46 16.09 -14.31
C ASN A 378 8.92 16.22 -14.50
N LEU A 379 8.46 16.56 -15.71
CA LEU A 379 7.04 16.62 -16.07
C LEU A 379 6.66 15.40 -16.92
N PRO A 380 5.42 14.89 -16.80
CA PRO A 380 4.86 13.92 -17.76
C PRO A 380 4.94 14.46 -19.20
N GLU A 381 5.22 13.58 -20.15
CA GLU A 381 5.47 13.93 -21.56
C GLU A 381 4.28 14.70 -22.18
N CYS A 382 3.05 14.31 -21.86
CA CYS A 382 1.84 15.00 -22.31
C CYS A 382 1.75 16.47 -21.85
N ILE A 383 2.30 16.79 -20.67
CA ILE A 383 2.32 18.17 -20.15
C ILE A 383 3.35 18.98 -20.94
N VAL A 384 4.59 18.48 -21.04
CA VAL A 384 5.69 19.15 -21.77
C VAL A 384 5.34 19.39 -23.23
N GLN A 385 4.71 18.42 -23.89
CA GLN A 385 4.45 18.46 -25.33
C GLN A 385 3.31 19.40 -25.73
N TYR A 386 2.31 19.62 -24.85
CA TYR A 386 1.05 20.26 -25.23
C TYR A 386 0.58 21.40 -24.34
N TYR A 387 1.01 21.48 -23.08
CA TYR A 387 0.41 22.38 -22.11
C TYR A 387 1.40 23.29 -21.38
N VAL A 388 2.71 23.02 -21.38
CA VAL A 388 3.66 24.00 -20.82
C VAL A 388 3.78 25.18 -21.78
N ASN A 389 3.61 26.37 -21.21
CA ASN A 389 4.07 27.60 -21.79
C ASN A 389 5.16 28.13 -20.86
N ASP A 390 6.36 28.40 -21.40
CA ASP A 390 7.37 29.15 -20.65
C ASP A 390 6.83 30.55 -20.34
N SER A 391 7.42 31.22 -19.34
CA SER A 391 6.97 32.53 -18.83
C SER A 391 6.93 33.64 -19.89
N ASP A 392 7.53 33.40 -21.05
CA ASP A 392 7.82 34.40 -22.06
C ASP A 392 6.61 34.71 -22.96
N ASN A 393 5.53 33.91 -22.89
CA ASN A 393 4.28 34.18 -23.61
C ASN A 393 3.03 34.08 -22.72
N ILE A 394 3.07 34.66 -21.52
CA ILE A 394 1.93 34.64 -20.58
C ILE A 394 0.72 35.44 -21.11
N SER A 395 0.94 36.41 -22.00
CA SER A 395 -0.12 37.08 -22.78
C SER A 395 -0.94 36.13 -23.65
N TYR A 396 -0.42 34.95 -24.01
CA TYR A 396 -1.21 33.86 -24.60
C TYR A 396 -1.91 33.04 -23.51
N ALA A 397 -1.21 32.64 -22.45
CA ALA A 397 -1.75 31.84 -21.35
C ALA A 397 -3.02 32.44 -20.72
N ILE A 398 -3.03 33.76 -20.46
CA ILE A 398 -4.17 34.50 -19.89
C ILE A 398 -5.41 34.48 -20.82
N ARG A 399 -5.25 34.19 -22.11
CA ARG A 399 -6.40 34.09 -23.04
C ARG A 399 -7.09 32.73 -23.02
N LEU A 400 -6.46 31.70 -22.46
CA LEU A 400 -6.99 30.34 -22.39
C LEU A 400 -8.05 30.19 -21.29
N ARG A 401 -8.92 29.19 -21.41
CA ARG A 401 -10.05 29.00 -20.49
C ARG A 401 -9.65 28.32 -19.19
N ILE A 402 -8.63 27.46 -19.22
CA ILE A 402 -8.15 26.72 -18.04
C ILE A 402 -6.67 27.03 -17.82
N ILE A 403 -6.33 27.55 -16.64
CA ILE A 403 -4.94 27.77 -16.21
C ILE A 403 -4.68 26.88 -15.00
N VAL A 404 -3.70 25.98 -15.10
CA VAL A 404 -3.28 25.12 -13.99
C VAL A 404 -1.87 25.51 -13.53
N THR A 405 -1.73 25.88 -12.26
CA THR A 405 -0.47 26.41 -11.72
C THR A 405 -0.27 26.07 -10.24
N THR A 406 0.83 26.53 -9.63
CA THR A 406 0.97 26.46 -8.17
C THR A 406 0.44 27.73 -7.51
N CYS A 407 -0.01 27.64 -6.25
CA CYS A 407 -0.54 28.80 -5.52
C CYS A 407 0.41 30.01 -5.55
N SER A 408 1.70 29.79 -5.30
CA SER A 408 2.73 30.83 -5.41
C SER A 408 2.88 31.39 -6.84
N MET A 409 2.85 30.56 -7.89
CA MET A 409 2.98 31.04 -9.28
C MET A 409 1.73 31.80 -9.77
N ALA A 410 0.54 31.50 -9.25
CA ALA A 410 -0.65 32.30 -9.55
C ALA A 410 -0.45 33.79 -9.26
N GLY A 411 0.42 34.14 -8.30
CA GLY A 411 0.80 35.52 -7.99
C GLY A 411 1.43 36.29 -9.15
N PHE A 412 2.06 35.61 -10.11
CA PHE A 412 2.61 36.27 -11.30
C PHE A 412 1.52 36.90 -12.18
N LEU A 413 0.29 36.39 -12.11
CA LEU A 413 -0.85 36.90 -12.89
C LEU A 413 -1.30 38.31 -12.43
N TYR A 414 -0.96 38.74 -11.21
CA TYR A 414 -1.24 40.11 -10.74
C TYR A 414 -0.53 41.18 -11.60
N SER A 415 0.64 40.86 -12.17
CA SER A 415 1.41 41.76 -13.04
C SER A 415 0.67 42.20 -14.32
N PHE A 416 -0.43 41.52 -14.67
CA PHE A 416 -1.22 41.81 -15.87
C PHE A 416 -2.46 42.69 -15.61
N ASN A 417 -2.62 43.20 -14.38
CA ASN A 417 -3.75 44.06 -13.98
C ASN A 417 -5.11 43.47 -14.40
N LEU A 418 -5.29 42.17 -14.16
CA LEU A 418 -6.55 41.48 -14.44
C LEU A 418 -7.68 42.13 -13.63
N LYS A 419 -8.82 42.37 -14.29
CA LYS A 419 -10.02 42.86 -13.60
C LYS A 419 -10.48 41.84 -12.56
N SER A 420 -11.02 42.31 -11.43
CA SER A 420 -11.73 41.43 -10.50
C SER A 420 -12.82 40.66 -11.25
N GLY A 421 -12.99 39.38 -10.93
CA GLY A 421 -13.89 38.49 -11.65
C GLY A 421 -13.35 37.92 -12.97
N HIS A 422 -12.09 38.18 -13.34
CA HIS A 422 -11.50 37.58 -14.55
C HIS A 422 -11.56 36.05 -14.54
N PHE A 423 -11.36 35.45 -13.36
CA PHE A 423 -11.56 34.02 -13.14
C PHE A 423 -12.93 33.80 -12.50
N THR A 424 -13.86 33.27 -13.30
CA THR A 424 -15.21 32.88 -12.85
C THR A 424 -15.18 31.77 -11.81
N HIS A 425 -14.16 30.90 -11.85
CA HIS A 425 -14.00 29.78 -10.92
C HIS A 425 -12.52 29.65 -10.56
N ILE A 426 -12.23 29.51 -9.27
CA ILE A 426 -10.90 29.40 -8.68
C ILE A 426 -10.87 28.17 -7.79
N PHE A 427 -10.10 27.17 -8.18
CA PHE A 427 -9.88 25.93 -7.43
C PHE A 427 -8.52 25.97 -6.75
N VAL A 428 -8.45 25.52 -5.51
CA VAL A 428 -7.20 25.18 -4.81
C VAL A 428 -7.31 23.73 -4.34
N ASP A 429 -6.61 22.81 -5.01
CA ASP A 429 -6.47 21.42 -4.54
C ASP A 429 -5.31 21.28 -3.55
N GLU A 430 -5.42 20.30 -2.66
CA GLU A 430 -4.58 20.16 -1.47
C GLU A 430 -4.47 21.45 -0.63
N ALA A 431 -5.55 22.25 -0.56
CA ALA A 431 -5.59 23.53 0.15
C ALA A 431 -5.25 23.43 1.65
N GLY A 432 -5.40 22.26 2.26
CA GLY A 432 -4.96 21.98 3.64
C GLY A 432 -3.43 22.04 3.82
N GLN A 433 -2.66 21.83 2.76
CA GLN A 433 -1.18 21.87 2.78
C GLN A 433 -0.61 23.28 2.59
N ALA A 434 -1.43 24.23 2.12
CA ALA A 434 -1.01 25.61 1.90
C ALA A 434 -1.13 26.41 3.21
N THR A 435 -0.20 27.35 3.43
CA THR A 435 -0.43 28.41 4.43
C THR A 435 -1.61 29.27 3.98
N GLU A 436 -2.32 29.93 4.91
CA GLU A 436 -3.41 30.83 4.50
C GLU A 436 -2.95 31.93 3.53
N PRO A 437 -1.84 32.66 3.73
CA PRO A 437 -1.34 33.63 2.76
C PRO A 437 -1.05 33.03 1.38
N GLU A 438 -0.52 31.80 1.31
CA GLU A 438 -0.29 31.10 0.04
C GLU A 438 -1.61 30.74 -0.66
N CYS A 439 -2.60 30.25 0.08
CA CYS A 439 -3.94 29.95 -0.43
C CYS A 439 -4.68 31.23 -0.89
N LEU A 440 -4.41 32.36 -0.24
CA LEU A 440 -4.97 33.67 -0.61
C LEU A 440 -4.41 34.22 -1.92
N VAL A 441 -3.24 33.78 -2.39
CA VAL A 441 -2.67 34.24 -3.67
C VAL A 441 -3.61 33.99 -4.86
N PRO A 442 -4.10 32.76 -5.13
CA PRO A 442 -5.11 32.55 -6.16
C PRO A 442 -6.51 33.05 -5.77
N VAL A 443 -6.92 32.93 -4.50
CA VAL A 443 -8.25 33.36 -4.04
C VAL A 443 -8.46 34.88 -4.22
N GLY A 444 -7.40 35.68 -4.11
CA GLY A 444 -7.45 37.14 -4.31
C GLY A 444 -7.95 37.59 -5.69
N PHE A 445 -7.93 36.75 -6.73
CA PHE A 445 -8.52 37.10 -8.02
C PHE A 445 -10.06 37.11 -8.04
N ALA A 446 -10.72 36.55 -7.01
CA ALA A 446 -12.15 36.68 -6.76
C ALA A 446 -12.50 37.89 -5.87
N ALA A 447 -11.52 38.58 -5.28
CA ALA A 447 -11.78 39.65 -4.33
C ALA A 447 -12.57 40.81 -4.96
N GLY A 448 -13.73 41.12 -4.39
CA GLY A 448 -14.63 42.16 -4.90
C GLY A 448 -15.50 41.75 -6.10
N CYS A 449 -15.64 40.45 -6.39
CA CYS A 449 -16.55 39.94 -7.41
C CYS A 449 -17.44 38.83 -6.86
N ASP A 450 -18.73 39.13 -6.65
CA ASP A 450 -19.66 38.17 -6.06
C ASP A 450 -20.01 36.98 -6.98
N GLU A 451 -19.76 37.14 -8.28
CA GLU A 451 -19.97 36.11 -9.30
C GLU A 451 -18.86 35.05 -9.35
N SER A 452 -17.69 35.33 -8.77
CA SER A 452 -16.55 34.41 -8.76
C SER A 452 -16.72 33.32 -7.71
N GLN A 453 -16.51 32.06 -8.11
CA GLN A 453 -16.54 30.93 -7.19
C GLN A 453 -15.15 30.54 -6.71
N ILE A 454 -15.02 30.34 -5.40
CA ILE A 454 -13.82 29.78 -4.77
C ILE A 454 -14.13 28.35 -4.33
N VAL A 455 -13.30 27.39 -4.72
CA VAL A 455 -13.41 25.98 -4.31
C VAL A 455 -12.09 25.54 -3.67
N LEU A 456 -12.13 25.22 -2.38
CA LEU A 456 -10.99 24.72 -1.62
C LEU A 456 -11.13 23.21 -1.43
N ALA A 457 -10.34 22.43 -2.14
CA ALA A 457 -10.31 20.98 -2.00
C ALA A 457 -9.15 20.58 -1.08
N GLY A 458 -9.45 19.84 0.00
CA GLY A 458 -8.42 19.36 0.91
C GLY A 458 -8.98 18.47 2.02
N ASP A 459 -8.15 18.27 3.04
CA ASP A 459 -8.49 17.51 4.24
C ASP A 459 -7.84 18.20 5.45
N PRO A 460 -8.63 18.78 6.38
CA PRO A 460 -8.08 19.47 7.55
C PRO A 460 -7.41 18.51 8.55
N PHE A 461 -7.67 17.20 8.49
CA PHE A 461 -7.11 16.18 9.39
C PHE A 461 -5.87 15.47 8.83
N GLN A 462 -5.41 15.81 7.61
CA GLN A 462 -4.11 15.43 7.08
C GLN A 462 -3.08 16.56 7.26
N LEU A 463 -1.82 16.26 6.94
CA LEU A 463 -0.67 17.16 7.10
C LEU A 463 -0.94 18.58 6.55
N GLY A 464 -0.73 19.58 7.41
CA GLY A 464 -0.84 21.00 7.10
C GLY A 464 0.45 21.59 6.50
N ALA A 465 0.54 22.92 6.49
CA ALA A 465 1.68 23.64 5.93
C ALA A 465 3.00 23.37 6.70
N VAL A 466 4.09 23.15 5.97
CA VAL A 466 5.41 22.87 6.55
C VAL A 466 6.14 24.18 6.89
N LEU A 467 6.11 24.56 8.16
CA LEU A 467 6.82 25.73 8.69
C LEU A 467 8.19 25.37 9.29
N ARG A 468 9.11 26.34 9.24
CA ARG A 468 10.44 26.26 9.88
C ARG A 468 10.59 27.12 11.14
N SER A 469 9.65 28.03 11.37
CA SER A 469 9.66 28.92 12.53
C SER A 469 8.61 28.40 13.51
N ASP A 470 9.07 27.89 14.65
CA ASP A 470 8.19 27.41 15.72
C ASP A 470 7.29 28.53 16.25
N VAL A 471 7.83 29.76 16.34
CA VAL A 471 7.07 30.97 16.68
C VAL A 471 5.93 31.20 15.68
N ALA A 472 6.20 31.12 14.36
CA ALA A 472 5.12 31.31 13.38
C ALA A 472 4.05 30.21 13.45
N ASN A 473 4.45 28.99 13.82
CA ASN A 473 3.53 27.87 14.03
C ASN A 473 2.68 28.06 15.30
N GLU A 474 3.28 28.53 16.39
CA GLU A 474 2.61 28.87 17.66
C GLU A 474 1.54 29.97 17.48
N TYR A 475 1.86 31.02 16.70
CA TYR A 475 0.92 32.07 16.33
C TYR A 475 -0.02 31.70 15.15
N GLY A 476 -0.13 30.41 14.81
CA GLY A 476 -1.20 29.88 13.97
C GLY A 476 -0.96 29.92 12.45
N LEU A 477 0.22 30.30 11.94
CA LEU A 477 0.49 30.27 10.49
C LEU A 477 0.46 28.83 9.90
N GLY A 478 0.58 27.81 10.75
CA GLY A 478 0.47 26.40 10.37
C GLY A 478 -0.98 25.95 10.11
N ILE A 479 -1.97 26.76 10.51
CA ILE A 479 -3.39 26.54 10.21
C ILE A 479 -3.65 27.01 8.78
N SER A 480 -4.13 26.09 7.93
CA SER A 480 -4.47 26.42 6.55
C SER A 480 -5.75 27.25 6.45
N TYR A 481 -5.95 27.96 5.34
CA TYR A 481 -7.20 28.71 5.12
C TYR A 481 -8.43 27.80 5.17
N LEU A 482 -8.35 26.62 4.55
CA LEU A 482 -9.40 25.60 4.57
C LEU A 482 -9.72 25.18 6.02
N GLU A 483 -8.70 24.89 6.83
CA GLU A 483 -8.87 24.50 8.22
C GLU A 483 -9.48 25.62 9.07
N ARG A 484 -8.97 26.86 8.94
CA ARG A 484 -9.51 28.00 9.69
C ARG A 484 -10.98 28.26 9.37
N LEU A 485 -11.40 28.07 8.11
CA LEU A 485 -12.81 28.18 7.75
C LEU A 485 -13.68 27.18 8.53
N THR A 486 -13.22 25.93 8.77
CA THR A 486 -14.00 24.93 9.52
C THR A 486 -14.28 25.30 10.98
N PHE A 487 -13.57 26.29 11.54
CA PHE A 487 -13.83 26.84 12.88
C PHE A 487 -14.89 27.95 12.90
N LEU A 488 -15.37 28.40 11.72
CA LEU A 488 -16.43 29.40 11.64
C LEU A 488 -17.80 28.71 11.72
N LYS A 489 -18.73 29.31 12.47
CA LYS A 489 -20.08 28.78 12.73
C LYS A 489 -20.88 28.34 11.48
N LEU A 490 -20.61 28.91 10.30
CA LEU A 490 -21.27 28.53 9.05
C LEU A 490 -20.75 27.19 8.47
N TYR A 491 -19.50 26.85 8.79
CA TYR A 491 -18.73 25.70 8.32
C TYR A 491 -18.53 24.63 9.41
N GLU A 492 -18.86 24.93 10.67
CA GLU A 492 -18.74 23.99 11.78
C GLU A 492 -19.65 22.76 11.57
N ARG A 493 -19.24 21.60 12.09
CA ARG A 493 -20.05 20.38 11.99
C ARG A 493 -21.21 20.45 12.98
N ASN A 494 -22.43 20.36 12.48
CA ASN A 494 -23.67 20.36 13.25
C ASN A 494 -24.56 19.20 12.80
N GLU A 495 -24.56 18.12 13.58
CA GLU A 495 -25.38 16.92 13.31
C GLU A 495 -26.88 17.18 13.41
N LYS A 496 -27.32 18.15 14.22
CA LYS A 496 -28.76 18.40 14.43
C LYS A 496 -29.43 18.96 13.17
N ASP A 497 -28.75 19.89 12.51
CA ASP A 497 -29.29 20.61 11.37
C ASP A 497 -28.94 19.94 10.02
N TYR A 498 -27.90 19.10 9.99
CA TYR A 498 -27.31 18.58 8.75
C TYR A 498 -27.06 17.06 8.73
N PHE A 499 -27.71 16.27 9.60
CA PHE A 499 -27.54 14.80 9.70
C PHE A 499 -27.52 14.10 8.32
N ASP A 500 -28.59 14.23 7.55
CA ASP A 500 -28.77 13.55 6.25
C ASP A 500 -27.70 13.93 5.20
N VAL A 501 -27.11 15.12 5.36
CA VAL A 501 -26.06 15.67 4.49
C VAL A 501 -24.67 15.63 5.13
N GLY A 502 -24.47 14.74 6.11
CA GLY A 502 -23.13 14.40 6.63
C GLY A 502 -22.60 15.35 7.69
N GLY A 503 -23.51 16.01 8.42
CA GLY A 503 -23.21 16.89 9.54
C GLY A 503 -22.68 18.28 9.17
N TYR A 504 -22.61 18.64 7.89
CA TYR A 504 -22.14 19.97 7.46
C TYR A 504 -23.16 20.68 6.57
N ASN A 505 -23.16 22.01 6.61
CA ASN A 505 -23.96 22.83 5.72
C ASN A 505 -23.58 22.56 4.25
N PRO A 506 -24.47 21.96 3.43
CA PRO A 506 -24.13 21.50 2.08
C PRO A 506 -23.84 22.66 1.12
N LEU A 507 -24.25 23.89 1.45
CA LEU A 507 -23.97 25.07 0.63
C LEU A 507 -22.51 25.53 0.70
N VAL A 508 -21.74 25.09 1.70
CA VAL A 508 -20.35 25.51 1.92
C VAL A 508 -19.36 24.36 2.13
N ILE A 509 -19.81 23.16 2.50
CA ILE A 509 -18.98 21.96 2.61
C ILE A 509 -19.71 20.77 1.98
N THR A 510 -19.01 19.96 1.18
CA THR A 510 -19.39 18.56 0.99
C THR A 510 -18.22 17.65 1.37
N LYS A 511 -18.46 16.75 2.33
CA LYS A 511 -17.54 15.70 2.74
C LYS A 511 -17.74 14.46 1.87
N LEU A 512 -16.66 13.95 1.28
CA LEU A 512 -16.62 12.65 0.60
C LEU A 512 -16.38 11.54 1.63
N VAL A 513 -17.06 10.40 1.47
CA VAL A 513 -17.07 9.32 2.48
C VAL A 513 -16.63 7.96 1.94
N ASN A 514 -16.88 7.66 0.66
CA ASN A 514 -16.50 6.40 0.04
C ASN A 514 -14.99 6.37 -0.22
N ASN A 515 -14.27 5.43 0.39
CA ASN A 515 -12.84 5.22 0.24
C ASN A 515 -12.56 4.11 -0.77
N TYR A 516 -11.89 4.45 -1.87
CA TYR A 516 -11.56 3.53 -2.96
C TYR A 516 -10.11 3.02 -2.91
N ARG A 517 -9.44 3.14 -1.75
CA ARG A 517 -8.00 2.86 -1.58
C ARG A 517 -7.74 1.61 -0.75
N SER A 518 -8.30 1.54 0.45
CA SER A 518 -7.74 0.75 1.55
C SER A 518 -8.66 -0.37 2.01
N HIS A 519 -8.07 -1.49 2.44
CA HIS A 519 -8.78 -2.57 3.12
C HIS A 519 -9.59 -2.04 4.31
N ALA A 520 -10.78 -2.59 4.54
CA ALA A 520 -11.72 -2.10 5.56
C ALA A 520 -11.12 -2.03 6.96
N SER A 521 -10.28 -3.01 7.35
CA SER A 521 -9.60 -3.00 8.67
C SER A 521 -8.51 -1.91 8.77
N LEU A 522 -7.87 -1.53 7.66
CA LEU A 522 -6.86 -0.47 7.64
C LEU A 522 -7.51 0.91 7.71
N LEU A 523 -8.66 1.07 7.04
CA LEU A 523 -9.46 2.29 7.08
C LEU A 523 -10.10 2.56 8.44
N ARG A 524 -10.53 1.51 9.15
CA ARG A 524 -11.40 1.59 10.34
C ARG A 524 -10.87 2.51 11.44
N LEU A 525 -9.58 2.41 11.81
CA LEU A 525 -9.03 3.22 12.89
C LEU A 525 -9.01 4.72 12.53
N SER A 526 -8.55 5.04 11.31
CA SER A 526 -8.54 6.42 10.81
C SER A 526 -9.96 7.00 10.71
N SER A 527 -10.91 6.23 10.19
CA SER A 527 -12.35 6.59 10.13
C SER A 527 -12.91 6.93 11.52
N ASN A 528 -12.62 6.09 12.51
CA ASN A 528 -13.09 6.28 13.88
C ASN A 528 -12.53 7.54 14.55
N ILE A 529 -11.22 7.77 14.42
CA ILE A 529 -10.51 8.85 15.13
C ILE A 529 -10.75 10.21 14.46
N PHE A 530 -10.65 10.28 13.14
CA PHE A 530 -10.56 11.56 12.41
C PHE A 530 -11.82 11.93 11.61
N TYR A 531 -12.70 10.97 11.33
CA TYR A 531 -13.78 11.15 10.36
C TYR A 531 -15.16 10.68 10.85
N ASN A 532 -15.37 10.64 12.17
CA ASN A 532 -16.66 10.36 12.81
C ASN A 532 -17.26 8.98 12.48
N ARG A 533 -16.43 7.99 12.08
CA ARG A 533 -16.86 6.64 11.64
C ARG A 533 -17.61 6.63 10.30
N GLU A 534 -17.58 7.74 9.56
CA GLU A 534 -18.37 7.91 8.34
C GLU A 534 -17.71 7.33 7.08
N LEU A 535 -16.42 6.95 7.10
CA LEU A 535 -15.76 6.45 5.90
C LEU A 535 -16.19 5.01 5.56
N ILE A 536 -16.65 4.83 4.32
CA ILE A 536 -17.17 3.57 3.79
C ILE A 536 -16.09 2.92 2.90
N PRO A 537 -15.67 1.67 3.14
CA PRO A 537 -14.74 0.99 2.26
C PRO A 537 -15.43 0.58 0.95
N CYS A 538 -14.93 1.10 -0.17
CA CYS A 538 -15.41 0.86 -1.54
C CYS A 538 -14.28 0.45 -2.50
N ALA A 539 -13.11 0.09 -1.97
CA ALA A 539 -11.99 -0.42 -2.75
C ALA A 539 -12.28 -1.84 -3.29
N ASP A 540 -11.73 -2.20 -4.45
CA ASP A 540 -11.85 -3.55 -5.01
C ASP A 540 -11.25 -4.59 -4.04
N GLU A 541 -12.10 -5.46 -3.50
CA GLU A 541 -11.74 -6.55 -2.59
C GLU A 541 -10.58 -7.40 -3.11
N ARG A 542 -10.52 -7.67 -4.42
CA ARG A 542 -9.43 -8.46 -5.02
C ARG A 542 -8.07 -7.78 -4.91
N LYS A 543 -8.06 -6.45 -4.91
CA LYS A 543 -6.86 -5.65 -4.71
C LYS A 543 -6.50 -5.60 -3.22
N VAL A 544 -7.46 -5.22 -2.37
CA VAL A 544 -7.17 -4.98 -0.95
C VAL A 544 -6.98 -6.25 -0.12
N ASN A 545 -7.48 -7.40 -0.58
CA ASN A 545 -7.35 -8.69 0.13
C ASN A 545 -6.09 -9.48 -0.27
N LYS A 546 -5.17 -8.95 -1.08
CA LYS A 546 -3.97 -9.68 -1.58
C LYS A 546 -3.18 -10.43 -0.50
N PHE A 547 -3.07 -9.86 0.69
CA PHE A 547 -2.32 -10.44 1.81
C PHE A 547 -3.17 -11.23 2.81
N VAL A 548 -4.49 -11.29 2.64
CA VAL A 548 -5.38 -12.10 3.50
C VAL A 548 -5.02 -13.58 3.32
N GLY A 549 -4.77 -14.26 4.43
CA GLY A 549 -4.27 -15.65 4.46
C GLY A 549 -2.75 -15.80 4.56
N ALA A 550 -1.98 -14.74 4.31
CA ALA A 550 -0.51 -14.78 4.27
C ALA A 550 0.10 -15.31 5.58
N PHE A 551 1.17 -16.10 5.45
CA PHE A 551 1.67 -16.94 6.55
C PHE A 551 2.31 -16.14 7.70
N PHE A 552 2.73 -14.91 7.44
CA PHE A 552 3.40 -14.02 8.40
C PHE A 552 2.44 -13.11 9.18
N LEU A 553 1.14 -13.09 8.83
CA LEU A 553 0.13 -12.34 9.56
C LEU A 553 -0.19 -13.02 10.90
N PRO A 554 -0.19 -12.29 12.05
CA PRO A 554 -0.64 -12.85 13.33
C PRO A 554 -2.12 -13.25 13.30
N ASN A 555 -2.97 -12.44 12.65
CA ASN A 555 -4.33 -12.79 12.29
C ASN A 555 -4.44 -12.83 10.75
N LYS A 556 -4.72 -14.01 10.20
CA LYS A 556 -4.79 -14.23 8.75
C LYS A 556 -5.91 -13.46 8.04
N GLU A 557 -6.97 -13.08 8.76
CA GLU A 557 -8.12 -12.36 8.19
C GLU A 557 -7.89 -10.85 8.09
N VAL A 558 -6.86 -10.33 8.76
CA VAL A 558 -6.63 -8.89 8.91
C VAL A 558 -5.21 -8.57 8.41
N PRO A 559 -5.05 -7.88 7.25
CA PRO A 559 -3.74 -7.58 6.67
C PRO A 559 -3.06 -6.40 7.38
N PHE A 560 -2.88 -6.55 8.70
CA PHE A 560 -2.24 -5.60 9.60
C PHE A 560 -1.33 -6.36 10.56
N VAL A 561 -0.11 -5.85 10.75
CA VAL A 561 0.84 -6.35 11.75
C VAL A 561 1.36 -5.19 12.59
N PHE A 562 1.32 -5.32 13.91
CA PHE A 562 2.11 -4.51 14.82
C PHE A 562 3.19 -5.40 15.44
N HIS A 563 4.45 -5.18 15.06
CA HIS A 563 5.61 -5.89 15.60
C HIS A 563 6.30 -5.02 16.66
N GLY A 564 6.11 -5.37 17.93
CA GLY A 564 6.79 -4.74 19.06
C GLY A 564 8.28 -5.09 19.08
N VAL A 565 9.15 -4.08 19.01
CA VAL A 565 10.62 -4.23 19.06
C VAL A 565 11.18 -3.38 20.19
N ARG A 566 11.95 -3.97 21.11
CA ARG A 566 12.66 -3.27 22.20
C ARG A 566 14.15 -3.16 21.88
N GLY A 567 14.47 -2.29 20.93
CA GLY A 567 15.84 -2.00 20.50
C GLY A 567 16.45 -0.79 21.24
N GLU A 568 17.62 -0.34 20.80
CA GLU A 568 18.24 0.91 21.26
C GLU A 568 18.21 1.96 20.13
N ASP A 569 17.85 3.22 20.47
CA ASP A 569 17.93 4.34 19.54
C ASP A 569 19.26 5.11 19.65
N PHE A 570 19.87 5.35 18.49
CA PHE A 570 21.23 5.88 18.34
C PHE A 570 21.27 7.17 17.51
N ARG A 571 22.37 7.92 17.61
CA ARG A 571 22.76 9.03 16.72
C ARG A 571 24.23 8.85 16.34
N GLU A 572 24.60 9.19 15.10
CA GLU A 572 25.91 8.87 14.50
C GLU A 572 26.43 10.03 13.65
N GLY A 573 27.74 10.30 13.76
CA GLY A 573 28.43 11.31 12.93
C GLY A 573 27.73 12.66 12.95
N ASN A 574 27.59 13.34 11.82
CA ASN A 574 27.12 14.73 11.84
C ASN A 574 25.58 14.87 11.84
N SER A 575 24.83 13.78 12.11
CA SER A 575 23.37 13.74 11.98
C SER A 575 22.64 13.81 13.34
N PRO A 576 21.83 14.85 13.62
CA PRO A 576 21.04 14.93 14.85
C PRO A 576 19.84 13.96 14.84
N SER A 577 19.61 13.29 13.72
CA SER A 577 18.51 12.35 13.51
C SER A 577 18.82 10.97 14.12
N TYR A 578 17.80 10.37 14.72
CA TYR A 578 17.89 9.05 15.35
C TYR A 578 17.83 7.90 14.33
N PHE A 579 18.33 6.73 14.71
CA PHE A 579 18.11 5.46 14.01
C PHE A 579 18.11 4.30 15.00
N ASN A 580 17.49 3.18 14.63
CA ASN A 580 17.35 1.99 15.46
C ASN A 580 17.68 0.74 14.61
N PRO A 581 18.85 0.11 14.83
CA PRO A 581 19.29 -1.07 14.10
C PRO A 581 18.30 -2.25 14.15
N ALA A 582 17.73 -2.54 15.32
CA ALA A 582 16.81 -3.66 15.50
C ALA A 582 15.52 -3.47 14.69
N GLU A 583 14.95 -2.26 14.69
CA GLU A 583 13.83 -1.93 13.80
C GLU A 583 14.22 -2.01 12.32
N ALA A 584 15.40 -1.49 11.93
CA ALA A 584 15.82 -1.48 10.53
C ALA A 584 15.98 -2.90 9.96
N VAL A 585 16.58 -3.81 10.73
CA VAL A 585 16.70 -5.24 10.39
C VAL A 585 15.32 -5.92 10.37
N GLN A 586 14.42 -5.58 11.28
CA GLN A 586 13.07 -6.14 11.28
C GLN A 586 12.23 -5.65 10.08
N VAL A 587 12.41 -4.40 9.65
CA VAL A 587 11.84 -3.87 8.40
C VAL A 587 12.36 -4.67 7.20
N LEU A 588 13.68 -4.86 7.08
CA LEU A 588 14.28 -5.66 5.99
C LEU A 588 13.70 -7.08 5.94
N LYS A 589 13.54 -7.75 7.10
CA LYS A 589 12.94 -9.09 7.17
C LYS A 589 11.51 -9.13 6.64
N TYR A 590 10.69 -8.12 6.94
CA TYR A 590 9.35 -8.02 6.36
C TYR A 590 9.39 -7.75 4.86
N VAL A 591 10.27 -6.87 4.38
CA VAL A 591 10.46 -6.64 2.93
C VAL A 591 10.85 -7.94 2.22
N GLN A 592 11.79 -8.71 2.75
CA GLN A 592 12.22 -9.99 2.16
C GLN A 592 11.09 -11.03 2.14
N ILE A 593 10.26 -11.09 3.19
CA ILE A 593 9.07 -11.96 3.22
C ILE A 593 8.06 -11.54 2.14
N ILE A 594 7.76 -10.24 2.03
CA ILE A 594 6.78 -9.70 1.09
C ILE A 594 7.24 -9.85 -0.37
N MET A 595 8.51 -9.57 -0.66
CA MET A 595 9.12 -9.78 -1.97
C MET A 595 9.24 -11.27 -2.33
N GLY A 596 9.17 -12.16 -1.34
CA GLY A 596 9.09 -13.61 -1.56
C GLY A 596 7.69 -14.10 -1.98
N GLU A 597 6.65 -13.30 -1.80
CA GLU A 597 5.30 -13.60 -2.34
C GLU A 597 5.19 -13.02 -3.76
N GLN A 598 4.86 -13.88 -4.74
CA GLN A 598 5.12 -13.67 -6.18
C GLN A 598 4.20 -12.64 -6.89
N CYS A 599 3.82 -11.54 -6.24
CA CYS A 599 2.78 -10.62 -6.74
C CYS A 599 3.07 -9.11 -6.59
N LEU A 600 4.19 -8.69 -6.00
CA LEU A 600 4.55 -7.25 -5.88
C LEU A 600 5.82 -6.88 -6.66
N GLN A 601 5.86 -5.65 -7.14
CA GLN A 601 7.09 -4.96 -7.55
C GLN A 601 7.69 -4.18 -6.37
N GLN A 602 8.97 -3.80 -6.45
CA GLN A 602 9.61 -2.97 -5.43
C GLN A 602 8.87 -1.63 -5.22
N ASP A 603 8.41 -1.02 -6.32
CA ASP A 603 7.62 0.23 -6.31
C ASP A 603 6.27 0.11 -5.57
N ASP A 604 5.73 -1.10 -5.38
CA ASP A 604 4.47 -1.34 -4.65
C ASP A 604 4.67 -1.25 -3.12
N ILE A 605 5.91 -1.22 -2.64
CA ILE A 605 6.28 -1.15 -1.22
C ILE A 605 6.73 0.27 -0.87
N GLY A 606 6.20 0.79 0.24
CA GLY A 606 6.66 2.05 0.84
C GLY A 606 7.11 1.86 2.29
N ILE A 607 8.24 2.44 2.64
CA ILE A 607 8.77 2.46 4.01
C ILE A 607 8.77 3.89 4.55
N ILE A 608 7.97 4.11 5.59
CA ILE A 608 7.78 5.40 6.26
C ILE A 608 8.55 5.39 7.58
N THR A 609 9.36 6.42 7.82
CA THR A 609 9.99 6.61 9.13
C THR A 609 10.20 8.11 9.44
N PRO A 610 10.06 8.57 10.71
CA PRO A 610 10.26 9.98 11.06
C PRO A 610 11.65 10.52 10.79
N TYR A 611 12.65 9.65 10.80
CA TYR A 611 14.04 10.03 11.00
C TYR A 611 14.90 9.79 9.76
N LYS A 612 15.50 10.87 9.24
CA LYS A 612 16.40 10.81 8.07
C LYS A 612 17.52 9.77 8.25
N LYS A 613 18.09 9.61 9.45
CA LYS A 613 19.16 8.63 9.65
C LYS A 613 18.65 7.18 9.62
N GLN A 614 17.40 6.94 10.02
CA GLN A 614 16.74 5.64 9.79
C GLN A 614 16.49 5.40 8.30
N VAL A 615 16.05 6.41 7.52
CA VAL A 615 15.95 6.31 6.05
C VAL A 615 17.29 5.89 5.43
N GLU A 616 18.39 6.53 5.82
CA GLU A 616 19.74 6.20 5.34
C GLU A 616 20.15 4.76 5.72
N LYS A 617 19.95 4.33 6.96
CA LYS A 617 20.30 2.98 7.43
C LYS A 617 19.46 1.88 6.76
N ILE A 618 18.16 2.12 6.55
CA ILE A 618 17.28 1.19 5.83
C ILE A 618 17.70 1.12 4.35
N ARG A 619 18.03 2.23 3.69
CA ARG A 619 18.54 2.18 2.29
C ARG A 619 19.84 1.40 2.17
N VAL A 620 20.78 1.55 3.09
CA VAL A 620 22.02 0.73 3.12
C VAL A 620 21.72 -0.76 3.29
N LEU A 621 20.69 -1.13 4.06
CA LEU A 621 20.24 -2.52 4.14
C LEU A 621 19.60 -3.01 2.84
N LEU A 622 18.77 -2.20 2.19
CA LEU A 622 18.08 -2.60 0.95
C LEU A 622 19.05 -2.74 -0.24
N ASP A 623 20.04 -1.85 -0.34
CA ASP A 623 21.09 -1.87 -1.36
C ASP A 623 21.90 -3.19 -1.34
N GLN A 624 22.12 -3.77 -0.15
CA GLN A 624 22.80 -5.07 0.01
C GLN A 624 22.03 -6.27 -0.57
N PHE A 625 20.77 -6.09 -0.97
CA PHE A 625 19.90 -7.12 -1.55
C PHE A 625 19.26 -6.67 -2.88
N ASP A 626 19.80 -5.64 -3.53
CA ASP A 626 19.30 -5.05 -4.79
C ASP A 626 17.84 -4.51 -4.70
N LEU A 627 17.40 -4.11 -3.50
CA LEU A 627 16.03 -3.62 -3.22
C LEU A 627 15.91 -2.08 -3.30
N ASN A 628 16.61 -1.48 -4.26
CA ASN A 628 16.84 -0.04 -4.36
C ASN A 628 15.66 0.81 -4.86
N ASP A 629 14.68 0.22 -5.54
CA ASP A 629 13.51 0.93 -6.06
C ASP A 629 12.43 1.14 -4.97
N ILE A 630 12.51 0.41 -3.85
CA ILE A 630 11.59 0.57 -2.72
C ILE A 630 11.65 1.99 -2.16
N LYS A 631 10.51 2.69 -2.17
CA LYS A 631 10.43 4.06 -1.69
C LYS A 631 10.61 4.12 -0.17
N VAL A 632 11.72 4.69 0.31
CA VAL A 632 11.96 5.01 1.73
C VAL A 632 11.97 6.53 1.95
N GLY A 633 11.23 7.05 2.94
CA GLY A 633 11.13 8.49 3.23
C GLY A 633 10.31 8.84 4.48
N SER A 634 10.14 10.15 4.75
CA SER A 634 9.28 10.64 5.84
C SER A 634 7.80 10.70 5.46
N VAL A 635 6.91 10.91 6.44
CA VAL A 635 5.45 11.03 6.22
C VAL A 635 5.12 12.12 5.20
N GLU A 636 5.83 13.24 5.23
CA GLU A 636 5.67 14.36 4.29
C GLU A 636 5.99 13.94 2.84
N GLU A 637 7.01 13.10 2.62
CA GLU A 637 7.35 12.60 1.27
C GLU A 637 6.27 11.66 0.70
N PHE A 638 5.47 11.02 1.56
CA PHE A 638 4.37 10.12 1.19
C PHE A 638 3.00 10.82 1.11
N GLN A 639 2.93 12.12 1.39
CA GLN A 639 1.67 12.86 1.23
C GLN A 639 1.25 12.90 -0.26
N GLY A 640 -0.05 12.72 -0.51
CA GLY A 640 -0.60 12.55 -1.87
C GLY A 640 -0.27 11.20 -2.54
N GLN A 641 0.70 10.43 -2.04
CA GLN A 641 1.05 9.10 -2.54
C GLN A 641 0.29 8.00 -1.80
N GLU A 642 0.32 6.80 -2.38
CA GLU A 642 -0.18 5.54 -1.83
C GLU A 642 0.70 4.38 -2.32
N ARG A 643 0.63 3.24 -1.63
CA ARG A 643 1.36 2.00 -1.95
C ARG A 643 0.50 0.79 -1.61
N GLU A 644 0.79 -0.34 -2.24
CA GLU A 644 0.09 -1.60 -1.97
C GLU A 644 0.39 -2.07 -0.54
N CYS A 645 1.68 -2.05 -0.16
CA CYS A 645 2.15 -2.30 1.20
C CYS A 645 2.86 -1.07 1.79
N ILE A 646 2.58 -0.76 3.06
CA ILE A 646 3.33 0.22 3.85
C ILE A 646 3.95 -0.44 5.08
N ILE A 647 5.23 -0.17 5.31
CA ILE A 647 5.94 -0.51 6.55
C ILE A 647 6.31 0.79 7.26
N ILE A 648 5.96 0.93 8.54
CA ILE A 648 6.30 2.09 9.37
C ILE A 648 7.34 1.68 10.42
N SER A 649 8.47 2.39 10.49
CA SER A 649 9.48 2.26 11.57
C SER A 649 9.47 3.52 12.45
N THR A 650 9.19 3.34 13.74
CA THR A 650 9.00 4.43 14.71
C THR A 650 10.29 4.89 15.41
N VAL A 651 11.32 4.05 15.41
CA VAL A 651 12.70 4.27 15.87
C VAL A 651 12.88 4.43 17.37
N ARG A 652 12.12 5.30 18.04
CA ARG A 652 12.37 5.67 19.45
C ARG A 652 12.10 4.49 20.39
N SER A 653 13.05 4.22 21.27
CA SER A 653 13.00 3.06 22.18
C SER A 653 13.54 3.32 23.59
N LYS A 654 14.08 4.51 23.89
CA LYS A 654 14.51 4.87 25.26
C LYS A 654 13.33 5.06 26.22
N GLU A 655 13.41 4.39 27.36
CA GLU A 655 12.37 4.38 28.41
C GLU A 655 12.70 5.32 29.59
N ASP A 656 13.97 5.67 29.82
CA ASP A 656 14.47 6.33 31.04
C ASP A 656 14.28 7.87 31.15
N LEU A 657 13.52 8.49 30.24
CA LEU A 657 13.32 9.96 30.22
C LEU A 657 11.94 10.32 30.78
N VAL A 658 11.82 10.25 32.10
CA VAL A 658 10.55 10.36 32.84
C VAL A 658 10.07 11.82 33.01
N ASP A 659 8.74 11.99 32.98
CA ASP A 659 7.89 13.14 33.36
C ASP A 659 7.91 14.48 32.59
N PHE A 660 9.02 15.00 32.07
CA PHE A 660 8.98 16.30 31.34
C PHE A 660 9.29 16.20 29.84
N ASP A 661 10.10 15.21 29.46
CA ASP A 661 10.74 15.18 28.14
C ASP A 661 10.01 14.27 27.14
N ILE A 662 9.02 13.47 27.55
CA ILE A 662 8.36 12.46 26.69
C ILE A 662 7.55 13.10 25.55
N ARG A 663 6.77 14.15 25.84
CA ARG A 663 6.02 14.89 24.80
C ARG A 663 6.95 15.50 23.74
N HIS A 664 8.14 15.95 24.16
CA HIS A 664 9.16 16.50 23.27
C HIS A 664 10.00 15.41 22.56
N ASN A 665 10.24 14.26 23.19
CA ASN A 665 11.04 13.16 22.63
C ASN A 665 10.29 12.29 21.61
N ILE A 666 9.00 12.02 21.83
CA ILE A 666 8.16 11.39 20.80
C ILE A 666 8.00 12.36 19.62
N GLY A 667 7.87 13.66 19.92
CA GLY A 667 8.16 14.78 19.01
C GLY A 667 7.48 14.70 17.65
N PHE A 668 8.16 14.13 16.66
CA PHE A 668 7.59 13.94 15.32
C PHE A 668 6.36 13.03 15.31
N LEU A 669 6.36 11.97 16.13
CA LEU A 669 5.33 10.93 16.14
C LEU A 669 4.03 11.35 16.85
N SER A 670 4.05 12.37 17.73
CA SER A 670 2.89 12.82 18.51
C SER A 670 1.91 13.69 17.73
N ASN A 671 2.22 14.03 16.48
CA ASN A 671 1.36 14.85 15.65
C ASN A 671 0.20 14.01 15.05
N PRO A 672 -1.08 14.31 15.38
CA PRO A 672 -2.23 13.51 14.93
C PRO A 672 -2.37 13.46 13.40
N LYS A 673 -2.07 14.57 12.71
CA LYS A 673 -2.15 14.67 11.25
C LYS A 673 -1.09 13.82 10.57
N ARG A 674 0.13 13.75 11.13
CA ARG A 674 1.19 12.82 10.68
C ARG A 674 0.80 11.37 10.88
N PHE A 675 0.29 11.02 12.07
CA PHE A 675 -0.20 9.67 12.35
C PHE A 675 -1.27 9.25 11.34
N ASN A 676 -2.28 10.11 11.12
CA ASN A 676 -3.36 9.88 10.16
C ASN A 676 -2.84 9.69 8.72
N VAL A 677 -1.94 10.56 8.24
CA VAL A 677 -1.32 10.39 6.91
C VAL A 677 -0.59 9.04 6.84
N ALA A 678 0.26 8.72 7.81
CA ALA A 678 1.10 7.52 7.79
C ALA A 678 0.28 6.21 7.69
N ILE A 679 -0.76 6.05 8.52
CA ILE A 679 -1.59 4.83 8.52
C ILE A 679 -2.56 4.75 7.32
N THR A 680 -2.78 5.84 6.57
CA THR A 680 -3.70 5.88 5.42
C THR A 680 -2.99 5.83 4.05
N ARG A 681 -1.69 5.48 4.02
CA ARG A 681 -0.92 5.30 2.78
C ARG A 681 -1.06 3.92 2.15
N SER A 682 -1.39 2.89 2.95
CA SER A 682 -1.52 1.49 2.51
C SER A 682 -2.86 1.22 1.83
N GLN A 683 -2.82 0.47 0.73
CA GLN A 683 -4.02 -0.12 0.13
C GLN A 683 -4.35 -1.47 0.77
N SER A 684 -3.37 -2.38 0.86
CA SER A 684 -3.64 -3.82 1.03
C SER A 684 -2.86 -4.48 2.18
N LEU A 685 -1.79 -3.85 2.67
CA LEU A 685 -1.05 -4.30 3.86
C LEU A 685 -0.43 -3.13 4.62
N LEU A 686 -0.56 -3.14 5.94
CA LEU A 686 0.14 -2.23 6.86
C LEU A 686 0.96 -3.04 7.87
N ILE A 687 2.24 -2.70 8.00
CA ILE A 687 3.13 -3.24 9.04
C ILE A 687 3.68 -2.07 9.85
N ILE A 688 3.64 -2.17 11.18
CA ILE A 688 4.23 -1.20 12.09
C ILE A 688 5.30 -1.92 12.92
N VAL A 689 6.51 -1.36 12.94
CA VAL A 689 7.65 -1.83 13.71
C VAL A 689 8.03 -0.73 14.70
N GLY A 690 8.02 -1.04 16.01
CA GLY A 690 8.26 -0.02 17.02
C GLY A 690 8.22 -0.51 18.47
N ASN A 691 8.73 0.30 19.41
CA ASN A 691 8.67 -0.03 20.84
C ASN A 691 7.25 0.27 21.41
N PRO A 692 6.48 -0.75 21.81
CA PRO A 692 5.11 -0.55 22.30
C PRO A 692 5.05 0.24 23.61
N ILE A 693 6.12 0.22 24.43
CA ILE A 693 6.19 0.92 25.71
C ILE A 693 6.29 2.43 25.46
N VAL A 694 7.21 2.85 24.57
CA VAL A 694 7.37 4.26 24.19
C VAL A 694 6.13 4.78 23.46
N LEU A 695 5.55 3.98 22.57
CA LEU A 695 4.39 4.37 21.76
C LEU A 695 3.09 4.55 22.57
N CYS A 696 2.96 3.91 23.75
CA CYS A 696 1.80 4.11 24.62
C CYS A 696 1.72 5.48 25.30
N TYR A 697 2.79 6.29 25.24
CA TYR A 697 2.77 7.64 25.77
C TYR A 697 2.10 8.67 24.83
N ASP A 698 1.73 8.29 23.61
CA ASP A 698 0.84 9.06 22.73
C ASP A 698 -0.53 8.38 22.60
N ALA A 699 -1.62 9.15 22.63
CA ALA A 699 -2.98 8.62 22.62
C ALA A 699 -3.37 7.92 21.29
N HIS A 700 -2.86 8.39 20.14
CA HIS A 700 -3.16 7.83 18.83
C HIS A 700 -2.38 6.53 18.58
N TRP A 701 -1.10 6.51 18.96
CA TRP A 701 -0.29 5.29 18.92
C TRP A 701 -0.76 4.25 19.94
N CYS A 702 -1.21 4.68 21.14
CA CYS A 702 -1.88 3.80 22.10
C CYS A 702 -3.18 3.22 21.51
N ALA A 703 -4.00 4.03 20.82
CA ALA A 703 -5.19 3.54 20.11
C ALA A 703 -4.84 2.54 18.99
N MET A 704 -3.74 2.73 18.27
CA MET A 704 -3.26 1.78 17.26
C MET A 704 -2.76 0.47 17.90
N LEU A 705 -2.08 0.52 19.04
CA LEU A 705 -1.67 -0.67 19.77
C LEU A 705 -2.89 -1.43 20.33
N GLN A 706 -3.86 -0.74 20.93
CA GLN A 706 -5.11 -1.36 21.35
C GLN A 706 -5.86 -1.98 20.18
N TYR A 707 -5.93 -1.29 19.04
CA TYR A 707 -6.53 -1.84 17.82
C TYR A 707 -5.80 -3.11 17.36
N ALA A 708 -4.47 -3.14 17.39
CA ALA A 708 -3.68 -4.33 17.06
C ALA A 708 -3.97 -5.50 18.02
N VAL A 709 -4.03 -5.25 19.32
CA VAL A 709 -4.31 -6.28 20.33
C VAL A 709 -5.73 -6.83 20.20
N ILE A 710 -6.74 -5.95 20.06
CA ILE A 710 -8.16 -6.34 19.92
C ILE A 710 -8.39 -7.22 18.69
N ASN A 711 -7.72 -6.93 17.56
CA ASN A 711 -7.85 -7.70 16.32
C ASN A 711 -6.86 -8.87 16.22
N SER A 712 -6.09 -9.17 17.28
CA SER A 712 -5.04 -10.20 17.30
C SER A 712 -3.94 -10.02 16.23
N CYS A 713 -3.63 -8.76 15.88
CA CYS A 713 -2.61 -8.35 14.91
C CYS A 713 -1.25 -8.00 15.55
N TYR A 714 -1.10 -8.14 16.88
CA TYR A 714 0.12 -7.82 17.61
C TYR A 714 1.08 -9.02 17.73
N CYS A 715 2.38 -8.78 17.55
CA CYS A 715 3.46 -9.75 17.79
C CYS A 715 4.74 -9.04 18.27
N GLY A 716 5.80 -9.79 18.56
CA GLY A 716 7.09 -9.25 19.02
C GLY A 716 7.29 -9.37 20.53
N VAL A 717 7.73 -8.28 21.17
CA VAL A 717 7.99 -8.19 22.63
C VAL A 717 6.71 -8.09 23.49
N ASP A 718 6.85 -8.15 24.81
CA ASP A 718 5.75 -7.97 25.76
C ASP A 718 5.12 -6.56 25.69
N LEU A 719 3.81 -6.49 25.94
CA LEU A 719 3.07 -5.23 26.07
C LEU A 719 3.45 -4.49 27.37
N PRO A 720 3.37 -3.14 27.40
CA PRO A 720 3.66 -2.36 28.60
C PRO A 720 2.74 -2.71 29.79
N SER A 721 3.32 -2.70 30.99
CA SER A 721 2.55 -2.88 32.21
C SER A 721 1.69 -1.65 32.52
N LEU A 722 0.43 -1.87 32.95
CA LEU A 722 -0.52 -0.81 33.30
C LEU A 722 -0.25 -0.17 34.68
N GLN A 723 0.97 -0.28 35.22
CA GLN A 723 1.31 0.29 36.54
C GLN A 723 1.58 1.81 36.49
N ASN A 724 1.97 2.34 35.33
CA ASN A 724 2.21 3.77 35.14
C ASN A 724 0.88 4.53 34.90
N SER A 725 0.63 5.59 35.67
CA SER A 725 -0.60 6.39 35.62
C SER A 725 -0.84 7.13 34.30
N LEU A 726 0.22 7.63 33.65
CA LEU A 726 0.14 8.30 32.35
C LEU A 726 -0.23 7.30 31.24
N ILE A 727 0.32 6.08 31.32
CA ILE A 727 -0.08 4.98 30.42
C ILE A 727 -1.56 4.62 30.66
N GLN A 728 -2.02 4.50 31.91
CA GLN A 728 -3.44 4.25 32.20
C GLN A 728 -4.37 5.36 31.64
N GLU A 729 -3.96 6.63 31.69
CA GLU A 729 -4.75 7.72 31.13
C GLU A 729 -4.83 7.65 29.61
N ASN A 730 -3.70 7.47 28.93
CA ASN A 730 -3.68 7.27 27.48
C ASN A 730 -4.47 6.03 27.05
N PHE A 731 -4.45 4.95 27.82
CA PHE A 731 -5.27 3.77 27.55
C PHE A 731 -6.77 4.07 27.64
N LYS A 732 -7.21 4.94 28.57
CA LYS A 732 -8.60 5.42 28.65
C LYS A 732 -8.97 6.33 27.47
N GLN A 733 -8.08 7.25 27.10
CA GLN A 733 -8.28 8.12 25.92
C GLN A 733 -8.35 7.31 24.63
N ALA A 734 -7.46 6.33 24.45
CA ALA A 734 -7.47 5.39 23.32
C ALA A 734 -8.77 4.56 23.26
N ALA A 735 -9.27 4.08 24.40
CA ALA A 735 -10.57 3.39 24.46
C ALA A 735 -11.73 4.31 24.04
N LEU A 736 -11.69 5.60 24.41
CA LEU A 736 -12.67 6.60 23.97
C LEU A 736 -12.57 6.90 22.47
N LEU A 737 -11.36 7.00 21.91
CA LEU A 737 -11.11 7.15 20.47
C LEU A 737 -11.63 5.94 19.66
N LEU A 738 -11.49 4.73 20.21
CA LEU A 738 -12.11 3.52 19.68
C LEU A 738 -13.63 3.45 19.97
N GLY A 739 -14.15 4.34 20.83
CA GLY A 739 -15.52 4.37 21.35
C GLY A 739 -15.96 3.05 21.95
N ILE A 740 -15.11 2.49 22.79
CA ILE A 740 -15.41 1.37 23.69
C ILE A 740 -15.98 1.99 24.97
N GLU A 741 -17.29 1.84 25.19
CA GLU A 741 -17.92 2.33 26.44
C GLU A 741 -17.31 1.61 27.66
N SER A 742 -16.83 2.39 28.62
CA SER A 742 -16.17 1.89 29.83
C SER A 742 -17.16 1.34 30.86
N LYS A 743 -17.79 0.20 30.57
CA LYS A 743 -18.57 -0.55 31.57
C LYS A 743 -17.62 -1.24 32.57
N ARG A 744 -17.28 -0.43 33.59
CA ARG A 744 -16.45 -0.68 34.79
C ARG A 744 -14.92 -0.59 34.58
N PRO A 745 -14.19 0.06 35.51
CA PRO A 745 -12.73 0.00 35.54
C PRO A 745 -12.23 -1.36 36.03
N LEU A 746 -11.05 -1.78 35.54
CA LEU A 746 -10.34 -3.02 35.89
C LEU A 746 -9.74 -3.03 37.33
N SER A 747 -10.39 -2.37 38.30
CA SER A 747 -9.77 -1.98 39.58
C SER A 747 -10.57 -2.36 40.83
N SER A 748 -11.28 -3.49 40.86
CA SER A 748 -12.06 -3.89 42.04
C SER A 748 -12.23 -5.41 42.26
N ASN A 749 -11.19 -6.23 42.04
CA ASN A 749 -11.20 -7.67 42.38
C ASN A 749 -9.87 -8.09 43.06
N LEU A 750 -9.32 -7.26 43.96
CA LEU A 750 -8.15 -7.57 44.78
C LEU A 750 -8.37 -7.21 46.26
N SER A 751 -9.51 -7.62 46.81
CA SER A 751 -9.74 -7.77 48.25
C SER A 751 -11.08 -8.45 48.50
N ASN A 752 -11.02 -9.73 48.89
CA ASN A 752 -11.77 -10.36 49.99
C ASN A 752 -11.88 -11.87 49.76
N GLU A 753 -11.46 -12.64 50.76
CA GLU A 753 -11.67 -14.07 50.83
C GLU A 753 -13.18 -14.36 50.87
N VAL A 754 -13.66 -15.25 50.00
CA VAL A 754 -15.04 -15.75 50.07
C VAL A 754 -15.01 -17.12 50.74
N THR A 755 -15.32 -17.14 52.04
CA THR A 755 -15.82 -18.33 52.72
C THR A 755 -17.17 -18.73 52.13
N VAL A 756 -17.35 -20.02 51.91
CA VAL A 756 -18.53 -20.59 51.23
C VAL A 756 -19.76 -20.55 52.13
N SER A 757 -20.88 -20.05 51.62
CA SER A 757 -22.20 -20.59 51.96
C SER A 757 -23.22 -20.39 50.84
N SER A 758 -24.19 -21.30 50.76
CA SER A 758 -25.18 -21.46 49.70
C SER A 758 -26.54 -20.87 50.08
N SER A 759 -27.34 -20.44 49.09
CA SER A 759 -28.73 -20.91 48.84
C SER A 759 -29.63 -19.91 48.06
N ASN A 760 -30.55 -20.47 47.27
CA ASN A 760 -31.90 -19.94 46.92
C ASN A 760 -32.04 -18.67 46.03
N ILE A 761 -33.15 -18.41 45.30
CA ILE A 761 -34.07 -19.23 44.46
C ILE A 761 -35.02 -18.22 43.71
N SER A 762 -35.67 -18.65 42.61
CA SER A 762 -36.94 -18.13 42.03
C SER A 762 -37.05 -16.83 41.15
N ASN A 763 -37.65 -17.06 39.96
CA ASN A 763 -38.77 -16.34 39.30
C ASN A 763 -38.60 -15.16 38.30
N GLU A 764 -38.72 -15.53 37.01
CA GLU A 764 -39.80 -15.15 36.06
C GLU A 764 -40.33 -13.69 35.96
N ASN A 765 -40.22 -13.07 34.77
CA ASN A 765 -41.33 -13.04 33.79
C ASN A 765 -40.94 -12.38 32.44
N GLU A 766 -41.69 -12.70 31.37
CA GLU A 766 -41.46 -12.32 29.96
C GLU A 766 -42.14 -10.99 29.54
N VAL A 767 -41.75 -10.42 28.39
CA VAL A 767 -42.62 -10.04 27.23
C VAL A 767 -41.75 -9.60 26.02
N LEU A 768 -42.19 -9.92 24.80
CA LEU A 768 -41.48 -9.77 23.52
C LEU A 768 -41.70 -8.43 22.79
N SER A 769 -40.74 -7.99 21.96
CA SER A 769 -40.92 -7.89 20.48
C SER A 769 -39.85 -7.07 19.72
N SER A 770 -39.73 -7.39 18.42
CA SER A 770 -39.05 -6.67 17.31
C SER A 770 -37.52 -6.77 17.15
N ASP A 771 -37.11 -7.08 15.90
CA ASP A 771 -35.76 -7.49 15.53
C ASP A 771 -34.79 -6.33 15.32
N SER A 772 -33.61 -6.49 15.90
CA SER A 772 -32.40 -5.72 15.56
C SER A 772 -31.19 -6.64 15.59
N TYR A 773 -30.29 -6.49 14.62
CA TYR A 773 -29.07 -7.27 14.48
C TYR A 773 -28.19 -7.14 15.75
N LYS A 774 -28.24 -8.14 16.64
CA LYS A 774 -27.39 -8.19 17.84
C LYS A 774 -26.07 -8.91 17.53
N PRO A 775 -24.90 -8.32 17.82
CA PRO A 775 -23.64 -9.04 17.79
C PRO A 775 -23.58 -10.00 19.00
N ASN A 776 -24.01 -11.25 18.80
CA ASN A 776 -23.87 -12.31 19.79
C ASN A 776 -22.41 -12.78 19.87
N VAL A 777 -21.58 -12.02 20.57
CA VAL A 777 -20.33 -12.53 21.14
C VAL A 777 -20.31 -12.18 22.62
N SER A 778 -20.54 -13.19 23.46
CA SER A 778 -20.42 -13.08 24.91
C SER A 778 -18.94 -12.88 25.27
N PHE A 779 -18.58 -11.67 25.72
CA PHE A 779 -17.21 -11.34 26.15
C PHE A 779 -16.86 -11.97 27.50
N GLY A 780 -16.66 -13.29 27.49
CA GLY A 780 -16.04 -14.06 28.57
C GLY A 780 -14.52 -14.11 28.39
N CYS A 781 -13.83 -12.97 28.49
CA CYS A 781 -12.37 -12.92 28.53
C CYS A 781 -11.91 -12.37 29.87
N SER A 782 -12.03 -13.19 30.90
CA SER A 782 -11.31 -13.01 32.16
C SER A 782 -9.82 -13.13 31.89
N ILE A 783 -9.13 -11.99 31.80
CA ILE A 783 -7.66 -11.95 31.81
C ILE A 783 -7.20 -12.23 33.24
N GLU A 784 -7.32 -13.49 33.66
CA GLU A 784 -6.40 -14.00 34.66
C GLU A 784 -5.02 -14.12 33.99
N PRO A 785 -3.94 -13.66 34.62
CA PRO A 785 -2.62 -14.03 34.16
C PRO A 785 -2.52 -15.55 34.27
N ILE A 786 -2.35 -16.25 33.15
CA ILE A 786 -1.93 -17.65 33.15
C ILE A 786 -0.47 -17.70 33.60
N LEU A 787 -0.26 -17.47 34.90
CA LEU A 787 0.79 -18.07 35.66
C LEU A 787 0.60 -19.58 35.49
N LYS A 788 1.27 -20.15 34.48
CA LYS A 788 1.52 -21.59 34.48
C LYS A 788 2.08 -21.91 35.86
N LYS A 789 1.46 -22.86 36.56
CA LYS A 789 2.02 -23.41 37.81
C LYS A 789 3.51 -23.63 37.58
N PRO A 790 4.40 -23.15 38.47
CA PRO A 790 5.83 -23.28 38.26
C PRO A 790 6.17 -24.71 37.84
N ILE A 791 6.98 -24.86 36.79
CA ILE A 791 7.43 -26.20 36.37
C ILE A 791 8.45 -26.64 37.41
N TYR A 792 7.92 -27.28 38.45
CA TYR A 792 8.67 -27.87 39.52
C TYR A 792 9.24 -29.20 39.03
N VAL A 793 10.55 -29.20 38.78
CA VAL A 793 11.28 -30.45 38.62
C VAL A 793 11.67 -30.89 40.02
N GLU A 794 11.02 -31.93 40.52
CA GLU A 794 11.53 -32.69 41.67
C GLU A 794 12.78 -33.44 41.21
N PRO A 795 13.91 -33.37 41.94
CA PRO A 795 15.04 -34.25 41.69
C PRO A 795 14.62 -35.69 42.00
N LYS A 796 14.26 -36.45 40.95
CA LYS A 796 13.89 -37.86 41.06
C LYS A 796 15.12 -38.73 41.27
N PHE A 797 15.65 -38.71 42.49
CA PHE A 797 16.42 -39.85 42.97
C PHE A 797 15.52 -41.10 43.01
N GLU A 798 16.05 -42.20 42.46
CA GLU A 798 15.50 -43.55 42.52
C GLU A 798 14.02 -43.74 42.08
N LYS A 799 13.80 -43.81 40.75
CA LYS A 799 12.73 -44.66 40.16
C LYS A 799 12.76 -44.87 38.63
N LEU A 800 13.82 -44.46 37.92
CA LEU A 800 13.93 -44.68 36.47
C LEU A 800 14.70 -45.96 36.08
N ASN A 801 15.54 -46.50 36.97
CA ASN A 801 16.33 -47.71 36.66
C ASN A 801 15.49 -49.00 36.66
N ASP A 802 14.51 -49.13 37.55
CA ASP A 802 13.75 -50.39 37.68
C ASP A 802 12.86 -50.68 36.47
N SER A 803 12.20 -49.65 35.93
CA SER A 803 11.36 -49.78 34.73
C SER A 803 12.17 -50.05 33.45
N ILE A 804 13.45 -49.64 33.42
CA ILE A 804 14.36 -49.92 32.30
C ILE A 804 14.92 -51.34 32.42
N ASN A 805 15.24 -51.80 33.64
CA ASN A 805 15.74 -53.15 33.87
C ASN A 805 14.68 -54.24 33.61
N SER A 806 13.39 -53.98 33.89
CA SER A 806 12.32 -54.94 33.55
C SER A 806 12.13 -55.11 32.04
N GLU A 807 12.11 -54.03 31.26
CA GLU A 807 11.98 -54.10 29.79
C GLU A 807 13.22 -54.72 29.12
N ILE A 808 14.41 -54.62 29.72
CA ILE A 808 15.63 -55.25 29.20
C ILE A 808 15.59 -56.77 29.37
N GLN A 809 15.01 -57.32 30.46
CA GLN A 809 14.90 -58.77 30.66
C GLN A 809 13.96 -59.46 29.66
N GLU A 810 12.88 -58.80 29.20
CA GLU A 810 11.94 -59.39 28.23
C GLU A 810 12.49 -59.44 26.78
N SER A 811 13.59 -58.75 26.49
CA SER A 811 14.15 -58.64 25.13
C SER A 811 15.18 -59.71 24.75
N GLY A 812 15.65 -60.54 25.69
CA GLY A 812 16.45 -61.74 25.41
C GLY A 812 17.88 -61.51 24.86
N ILE A 813 18.43 -60.30 24.91
CA ILE A 813 19.76 -59.97 24.37
C ILE A 813 20.80 -59.99 25.50
N GLN A 814 21.73 -60.95 25.47
CA GLN A 814 22.91 -60.94 26.36
C GLN A 814 23.89 -59.84 25.92
N LEU A 815 24.19 -58.91 26.83
CA LEU A 815 25.13 -57.81 26.62
C LEU A 815 26.55 -58.17 27.06
N HIS A 816 27.27 -58.92 26.22
CA HIS A 816 28.72 -58.85 26.18
C HIS A 816 29.19 -58.46 24.77
N GLU A 817 30.22 -57.60 24.73
CA GLU A 817 30.86 -57.05 23.52
C GLU A 817 29.97 -56.18 22.60
N PHE A 818 30.00 -54.85 22.78
CA PHE A 818 30.12 -53.87 21.68
C PHE A 818 30.45 -52.46 22.21
N SER A 819 31.20 -51.67 21.43
CA SER A 819 31.78 -50.38 21.81
C SER A 819 30.81 -49.18 21.67
N PRO A 820 31.09 -48.03 22.32
CA PRO A 820 30.10 -46.96 22.56
C PRO A 820 29.42 -46.37 21.31
N GLY A 821 30.10 -46.36 20.16
CA GLY A 821 29.60 -45.74 18.93
C GLY A 821 28.33 -46.39 18.33
N LYS A 822 28.10 -47.68 18.57
CA LYS A 822 26.94 -48.40 17.98
C LYS A 822 25.63 -48.23 18.76
N ARG A 823 25.67 -47.85 20.04
CA ARG A 823 24.45 -47.62 20.86
C ARG A 823 23.61 -46.44 20.37
N SER A 824 24.24 -45.39 19.83
CA SER A 824 23.54 -44.18 19.38
C SER A 824 22.63 -44.42 18.16
N ASN A 825 23.10 -45.20 17.17
CA ASN A 825 22.35 -45.47 15.94
C ASN A 825 21.13 -46.39 16.15
N ALA A 826 21.22 -47.36 17.07
CA ALA A 826 20.08 -48.22 17.40
C ALA A 826 18.94 -47.43 18.08
N LEU A 827 19.29 -46.51 19.00
CA LEU A 827 18.32 -45.63 19.65
C LEU A 827 17.64 -44.68 18.65
N LEU A 828 18.42 -44.11 17.72
CA LEU A 828 17.93 -43.24 16.65
C LEU A 828 16.97 -43.95 15.67
N GLN A 829 17.20 -45.24 15.37
CA GLN A 829 16.28 -46.03 14.54
C GLN A 829 14.99 -46.42 15.29
N SER A 830 15.07 -46.70 16.60
CA SER A 830 13.89 -46.94 17.44
C SER A 830 12.97 -45.72 17.51
N ILE A 831 13.54 -44.54 17.76
CA ILE A 831 12.78 -43.28 17.86
C ILE A 831 12.13 -42.92 16.52
N LYS A 832 12.83 -43.10 15.39
CA LYS A 832 12.26 -42.88 14.03
C LYS A 832 11.11 -43.82 13.68
N LYS A 833 10.95 -44.96 14.36
CA LYS A 833 9.84 -45.91 14.15
C LYS A 833 8.60 -45.63 15.00
N LYS A 834 8.67 -44.70 15.97
CA LYS A 834 7.55 -44.29 16.84
C LYS A 834 7.06 -42.85 16.56
N SER A 835 7.45 -42.26 15.43
CA SER A 835 7.02 -40.90 15.02
C SER A 835 6.38 -40.86 13.62
N CYS A 836 5.66 -41.92 13.26
CA CYS A 836 4.63 -41.95 12.21
C CYS A 836 3.31 -42.34 12.87
#